data_AF-A0A4Y2BZF5-F1
#
_entry.id   AF-A0A4Y2BZF5-F1
#
_cell.length_a   1.000
_cell.length_b   1.000
_cell.length_c   1.000
_cell.angle_alpha   90.00
_cell.angle_beta   90.00
_cell.angle_gamma   90.00
#
_symmetry.space_group_name_H-M   'P 1'
#
loop_
_entity.id
_entity.type
_entity.pdbx_description
1 polymer ?
#
loop_
_entity_poly.entity_id
_entity_poly.type
_entity_poly.pdbx_seq_one_letter_code
_entity_poly.pdbx_strand_id
1 'polypeptide(L)'
;MHFFLQQQFPKYFTYRARDNFEEDCIYRHLEPALAFQLEINRLRNYDLEAIPTANQKMHLYLGKAKVAKGQEVTDYRFFIRSIIRHSDLITKEASYEYLQNEGERLLLEAMDELEVAFTHPQAKRTDCNHIFLNFVPKVTMDLSKIAENVRAMVMRYGPRLWKLRVLQAELKMTIRLTPTSKCMPIRLYLANESGYYLDMNLYKEVTDPVTGCTKFEAWGHKQGPLHDLPISTCYMTKDYLQLKRFQAQSNGTTYVYDFPDMFQQSLNRLWEEYTVGRPEVEIPAQLLKYTELVLDSSGNLIERKRLPGENDIGMVAWKMTFITPEYPQGRDVIVICNDITYLIGTFAPQEDILFLKASEKARELGIPRLYISANSGARIGLAEEIKHIFNVAWIDPDNPDKGYKYLYLSPENFKKVSAMNSIHAVLIEDEGESRYKITDIIGRDDGIGVKNLRCAGMIAGESSQAYKDVITISMVTCRAIGIGAYLVRLGQRVIHIENSHIILTGAGALNKLLGREVYTSNNQLGGVQIMHNNGVSHVTAPDDLQGIYLMLKWLSYMPKSRGAELPVMEPLDPVDRDVIFTPTRLPYDPRFLLAGRESPNLPGFWEDGFFDYGSFMEIMQPWAQTVVCGRARLGGIPVGVIAVETRTVEIDIPADPANLDSEAKVISQAGQVWFPDSAYKTAQAINDFNMEELPLIVFANWRGFSGGMKDMYDQILKFGAMIIDALRQYNHPILVYIPPHAELRGGAWVVVDATINEKYMEMYADTDSRGGILEPEGTVEIRFRKKDLVKTMHRIDNVCKDILKQLSSTAITSEQKENLEKQLQQREQSLLPIYHQVALTFSDLHDTPRHMMDKGAIQEIIPWTKSRILLYWRLRRLLLQNRIKADILSVKPSLSDGEADSMLERWFVEEHGAVNQYLWDDNKTVVDWLTVQLDSTLERSQILENIDCLRRDAAISQIRSLLKSHPDIAMDSVVHIIQNMNAQQRTDVLNTIRAFDTQLTNSDLPLDANNELINT
;
A
#
# COMPACT_ATOMS: atom_id res chain seq x y z
N MET A 1 35.75 8.85 -63.90
CA MET A 1 34.30 9.12 -64.03
C MET A 1 33.54 7.80 -64.03
N HIS A 2 33.07 7.35 -62.86
CA HIS A 2 32.03 6.33 -62.76
C HIS A 2 30.95 6.91 -61.83
N PHE A 3 29.82 7.28 -62.42
CA PHE A 3 28.61 7.69 -61.71
C PHE A 3 28.06 6.49 -60.94
N PHE A 4 28.15 6.49 -59.60
CA PHE A 4 27.27 5.67 -58.77
C PHE A 4 25.90 6.34 -58.76
N LEU A 5 25.02 5.92 -59.67
CA LEU A 5 23.58 6.14 -59.56
C LEU A 5 23.12 5.54 -58.22
N GLN A 6 22.59 6.35 -57.31
CA GLN A 6 21.79 5.84 -56.19
C GLN A 6 20.66 5.00 -56.79
N GLN A 7 20.66 3.68 -56.53
CA GLN A 7 19.59 2.79 -56.96
C GLN A 7 18.29 3.17 -56.24
N GLN A 8 17.49 4.05 -56.84
CA GLN A 8 16.12 4.30 -56.38
C GLN A 8 15.24 3.09 -56.70
N PHE A 9 14.32 2.78 -55.79
CA PHE A 9 13.38 1.69 -55.95
C PHE A 9 12.44 1.96 -57.16
N PRO A 10 12.06 0.95 -57.95
CA PRO A 10 11.13 1.16 -59.07
C PRO A 10 9.78 1.69 -58.60
N LYS A 11 9.21 2.64 -59.35
CA LYS A 11 7.89 3.21 -59.08
C LYS A 11 6.81 2.44 -59.85
N TYR A 12 5.85 1.88 -59.12
CA TYR A 12 4.71 1.15 -59.68
C TYR A 12 3.43 2.00 -59.60
N PHE A 13 2.64 1.99 -60.68
CA PHE A 13 1.33 2.63 -60.76
C PHE A 13 0.33 1.59 -61.29
N THR A 14 -0.78 1.40 -60.59
CA THR A 14 -1.70 0.28 -60.84
C THR A 14 -3.04 0.81 -61.36
N TYR A 15 -3.44 0.37 -62.56
CA TYR A 15 -4.72 0.70 -63.19
C TYR A 15 -5.48 -0.59 -63.45
N ARG A 16 -6.67 -0.75 -62.85
CA ARG A 16 -7.44 -1.99 -62.95
C ARG A 16 -8.63 -1.82 -63.87
N ALA A 17 -8.83 -2.78 -64.77
CA ALA A 17 -9.96 -2.76 -65.71
C ALA A 17 -11.33 -2.71 -65.02
N ARG A 18 -11.47 -3.37 -63.85
CA ARG A 18 -12.71 -3.37 -63.06
C ARG A 18 -13.11 -1.99 -62.50
N ASP A 19 -12.13 -1.08 -62.40
CA ASP A 19 -12.30 0.27 -61.87
C ASP A 19 -12.21 1.31 -63.02
N ASN A 20 -12.63 0.94 -64.23
CA ASN A 20 -12.58 1.78 -65.43
C ASN A 20 -11.19 2.38 -65.76
N PHE A 21 -10.10 1.71 -65.37
CA PHE A 21 -8.73 2.22 -65.48
C PHE A 21 -8.50 3.55 -64.74
N GLU A 22 -9.24 3.82 -63.68
CA GLU A 22 -8.81 4.79 -62.67
C GLU A 22 -7.60 4.23 -61.91
N GLU A 23 -6.69 5.12 -61.50
CA GLU A 23 -5.51 4.71 -60.73
C GLU A 23 -5.93 4.22 -59.35
N ASP A 24 -5.54 3.00 -58.98
CA ASP A 24 -5.65 2.55 -57.60
C ASP A 24 -4.42 2.99 -56.79
N CYS A 25 -4.54 4.16 -56.16
CA CYS A 25 -3.52 4.74 -55.29
C CYS A 25 -3.13 3.85 -54.10
N ILE A 26 -3.96 2.87 -53.70
CA ILE A 26 -3.65 1.95 -52.59
C ILE A 26 -2.43 1.06 -52.90
N TYR A 27 -2.24 0.71 -54.17
CA TYR A 27 -1.14 -0.15 -54.65
C TYR A 27 -0.01 0.66 -55.29
N ARG A 28 0.07 1.97 -55.01
CA ARG A 28 1.14 2.83 -55.55
C ARG A 28 2.49 2.45 -54.93
N HIS A 29 3.53 2.45 -55.75
CA HIS A 29 4.90 2.02 -55.41
C HIS A 29 5.02 0.56 -54.94
N LEU A 30 3.99 -0.25 -55.18
CA LEU A 30 3.94 -1.66 -54.80
C LEU A 30 3.67 -2.51 -56.04
N GLU A 31 4.46 -3.57 -56.20
CA GLU A 31 4.19 -4.57 -57.22
C GLU A 31 2.89 -5.33 -56.88
N PRO A 32 1.88 -5.38 -57.77
CA PRO A 32 0.59 -6.02 -57.44
C PRO A 32 0.70 -7.47 -56.99
N ALA A 33 1.68 -8.22 -57.52
CA ALA A 33 1.96 -9.60 -57.13
C ALA A 33 2.47 -9.71 -55.69
N LEU A 34 3.09 -8.67 -55.14
CA LEU A 34 3.59 -8.64 -53.75
C LEU A 34 2.55 -8.07 -52.78
N ALA A 35 1.47 -7.50 -53.27
CA ALA A 35 0.53 -6.78 -52.43
C ALA A 35 -0.24 -7.66 -51.44
N PHE A 36 -0.37 -8.97 -51.71
CA PHE A 36 -0.92 -9.92 -50.74
C PHE A 36 -0.07 -10.02 -49.47
N GLN A 37 1.25 -9.75 -49.57
CA GLN A 37 2.18 -9.78 -48.43
C GLN A 37 2.00 -8.58 -47.48
N LEU A 38 1.38 -7.49 -47.95
CA LEU A 38 0.94 -6.38 -47.09
C LEU A 38 -0.37 -6.69 -46.37
N GLU A 39 -1.08 -7.76 -46.72
CA GLU A 39 -2.32 -8.18 -46.06
C GLU A 39 -3.39 -7.08 -45.98
N ILE A 40 -3.50 -6.27 -47.03
CA ILE A 40 -4.49 -5.17 -47.14
C ILE A 40 -5.92 -5.66 -46.91
N ASN A 41 -6.21 -6.94 -47.22
CA ASN A 41 -7.50 -7.57 -46.96
C ASN A 41 -7.94 -7.49 -45.49
N ARG A 42 -7.01 -7.44 -44.52
CA ARG A 42 -7.36 -7.30 -43.11
C ARG A 42 -7.88 -5.90 -42.76
N LEU A 43 -7.65 -4.90 -43.63
CA LEU A 43 -8.15 -3.52 -43.47
C LEU A 43 -9.56 -3.31 -44.06
N ARG A 44 -10.29 -4.37 -44.45
CA ARG A 44 -11.58 -4.27 -45.17
C ARG A 44 -12.65 -3.44 -44.46
N ASN A 45 -12.61 -3.37 -43.13
CA ASN A 45 -13.54 -2.58 -42.31
C ASN A 45 -13.28 -1.05 -42.36
N TYR A 46 -12.25 -0.61 -43.09
CA TYR A 46 -11.87 0.78 -43.24
C TYR A 46 -11.97 1.23 -44.70
N ASP A 47 -12.32 2.49 -44.90
CA ASP A 47 -12.10 3.23 -46.13
C ASP A 47 -10.70 3.84 -46.07
N LEU A 48 -9.84 3.42 -47.00
CA LEU A 48 -8.42 3.72 -46.99
C LEU A 48 -8.09 4.90 -47.91
N GLU A 49 -7.25 5.78 -47.42
CA GLU A 49 -6.64 6.88 -48.17
C GLU A 49 -5.11 6.72 -48.10
N ALA A 50 -4.46 6.56 -49.26
CA ALA A 50 -3.01 6.38 -49.32
C ALA A 50 -2.29 7.73 -49.10
N ILE A 51 -1.41 7.78 -48.10
CA ILE A 51 -0.61 8.97 -47.76
C ILE A 51 0.78 8.81 -48.38
N PRO A 52 1.31 9.82 -49.10
CA PRO A 52 2.64 9.75 -49.69
C PRO A 52 3.71 9.72 -48.59
N THR A 53 4.67 8.79 -48.73
CA THR A 53 5.82 8.62 -47.84
C THR A 53 7.13 8.99 -48.54
N ALA A 54 8.15 9.41 -47.78
CA ALA A 54 9.48 9.67 -48.34
C ALA A 54 10.19 8.36 -48.68
N ASN A 55 10.06 7.35 -47.81
CA ASN A 55 10.52 5.99 -48.07
C ASN A 55 9.48 5.16 -48.83
N GLN A 56 9.70 4.94 -50.13
CA GLN A 56 8.80 4.19 -51.02
C GLN A 56 8.62 2.70 -50.64
N LYS A 57 9.43 2.15 -49.72
CA LYS A 57 9.23 0.79 -49.19
C LYS A 57 8.14 0.73 -48.12
N MET A 58 7.78 1.88 -47.55
CA MET A 58 6.75 2.01 -46.52
C MET A 58 5.46 2.55 -47.14
N HIS A 59 4.37 1.85 -46.85
CA HIS A 59 3.04 2.24 -47.30
C HIS A 59 2.23 2.69 -46.09
N LEU A 60 1.86 3.96 -46.08
CA LEU A 60 1.06 4.58 -45.04
C LEU A 60 -0.36 4.82 -45.56
N TYR A 61 -1.34 4.36 -44.79
CA TYR A 61 -2.76 4.54 -45.10
C TYR A 61 -3.47 5.23 -43.94
N LEU A 62 -4.28 6.23 -44.24
CA LEU A 62 -5.28 6.75 -43.31
C LEU A 62 -6.57 5.92 -43.50
N GLY A 63 -6.94 5.15 -42.49
CA GLY A 63 -8.17 4.37 -42.47
C GLY A 63 -9.28 5.07 -41.70
N LYS A 64 -10.44 5.21 -42.34
CA LYS A 64 -11.70 5.71 -41.76
C LYS A 64 -12.63 4.53 -41.55
N ALA A 65 -13.08 4.29 -40.32
CA ALA A 65 -13.96 3.14 -40.07
C ALA A 65 -15.27 3.23 -40.85
N LYS A 66 -15.69 2.12 -41.46
CA LYS A 66 -16.97 2.04 -42.16
C LYS A 66 -18.11 2.01 -41.14
N VAL A 67 -18.96 3.02 -41.16
CA VAL A 67 -20.14 3.16 -40.29
C VAL A 67 -21.43 3.15 -41.12
N ALA A 68 -22.58 2.92 -40.46
CA ALA A 68 -23.88 3.00 -41.11
C ALA A 68 -24.15 4.42 -41.64
N LYS A 69 -24.88 4.54 -42.76
CA LYS A 69 -25.21 5.83 -43.37
C LYS A 69 -25.92 6.75 -42.37
N GLY A 70 -25.32 7.92 -42.09
CA GLY A 70 -25.87 8.93 -41.17
C GLY A 70 -25.19 9.01 -39.80
N GLN A 71 -24.32 8.05 -39.45
CA GLN A 71 -23.48 8.13 -38.24
C GLN A 71 -22.15 8.83 -38.55
N GLU A 72 -21.67 9.65 -37.60
CA GLU A 72 -20.34 10.25 -37.71
C GLU A 72 -19.26 9.18 -37.47
N VAL A 73 -18.22 9.20 -38.30
CA VAL A 73 -17.05 8.32 -38.11
C VAL A 73 -16.26 8.81 -36.91
N THR A 74 -16.11 7.96 -35.90
CA THR A 74 -15.33 8.26 -34.68
C THR A 74 -13.95 7.60 -34.67
N ASP A 75 -13.76 6.54 -35.45
CA ASP A 75 -12.51 5.76 -35.50
C ASP A 75 -11.70 6.11 -36.75
N TYR A 76 -10.58 6.79 -36.53
CA TYR A 76 -9.55 7.06 -37.54
C TYR A 76 -8.25 6.40 -37.09
N ARG A 77 -7.53 5.79 -38.02
CA ARG A 77 -6.25 5.12 -37.73
C ARG A 77 -5.26 5.32 -38.86
N PHE A 78 -4.00 5.52 -38.51
CA PHE A 78 -2.90 5.33 -39.45
C PHE A 78 -2.47 3.87 -39.44
N PHE A 79 -2.40 3.28 -40.63
CA PHE A 79 -1.87 1.95 -40.86
C PHE A 79 -0.57 2.07 -41.63
N ILE A 80 0.55 1.76 -41.00
CA ILE A 80 1.83 1.60 -41.70
C ILE A 80 2.03 0.13 -42.02
N ARG A 81 2.41 -0.15 -43.26
CA ARG A 81 2.75 -1.49 -43.72
C ARG A 81 4.04 -1.46 -44.53
N SER A 82 4.97 -2.37 -44.26
CA SER A 82 6.26 -2.44 -44.95
C SER A 82 6.65 -3.89 -45.26
N ILE A 83 7.26 -4.11 -46.43
CA ILE A 83 7.85 -5.39 -46.84
C ILE A 83 9.37 -5.26 -46.84
N ILE A 84 10.02 -6.19 -46.17
CA ILE A 84 11.46 -6.19 -45.98
C ILE A 84 12.04 -7.31 -46.82
N ARG A 85 12.93 -6.94 -47.75
CA ARG A 85 13.56 -7.86 -48.71
C ARG A 85 15.06 -7.80 -48.56
N HIS A 86 15.66 -8.96 -48.32
CA HIS A 86 17.10 -9.17 -48.20
C HIS A 86 17.43 -10.61 -48.60
N SER A 87 18.70 -10.92 -48.85
CA SER A 87 19.15 -12.30 -49.04
C SER A 87 18.94 -13.12 -47.76
N ASP A 88 18.67 -14.42 -47.94
CA ASP A 88 18.48 -15.38 -46.83
C ASP A 88 19.75 -15.45 -45.96
N LEU A 89 19.55 -15.46 -44.64
CA LEU A 89 20.62 -15.51 -43.65
C LEU A 89 20.71 -16.92 -43.06
N ILE A 90 21.90 -17.50 -43.13
CA ILE A 90 22.11 -18.93 -42.79
C ILE A 90 22.63 -19.09 -41.36
N THR A 91 23.47 -18.17 -40.85
CA THR A 91 24.02 -18.23 -39.50
C THR A 91 23.09 -17.60 -38.47
N LYS A 92 23.16 -18.08 -37.21
CA LYS A 92 22.35 -17.56 -36.10
C LYS A 92 22.73 -16.12 -35.76
N GLU A 93 24.03 -15.83 -35.78
CA GLU A 93 24.61 -14.54 -35.41
C GLU A 93 24.22 -13.46 -36.42
N ALA A 94 24.37 -13.74 -37.72
CA ALA A 94 23.99 -12.80 -38.77
C ALA A 94 22.46 -12.59 -38.82
N SER A 95 21.67 -13.65 -38.56
CA SER A 95 20.21 -13.54 -38.48
C SER A 95 19.76 -12.63 -37.33
N TYR A 96 20.41 -12.77 -36.17
CA TYR A 96 20.12 -11.99 -34.96
C TYR A 96 20.49 -10.52 -35.14
N GLU A 97 21.73 -10.24 -35.56
CA GLU A 97 22.23 -8.88 -35.78
C GLU A 97 21.42 -8.14 -36.86
N TYR A 98 21.07 -8.84 -37.93
CA TYR A 98 20.22 -8.29 -38.99
C TYR A 98 18.84 -7.91 -38.47
N LEU A 99 18.14 -8.81 -37.75
CA LEU A 99 16.80 -8.51 -37.21
C LEU A 99 16.81 -7.36 -36.23
N GLN A 100 17.84 -7.27 -35.39
CA GLN A 100 17.98 -6.18 -34.44
C GLN A 100 18.19 -4.84 -35.16
N ASN A 101 19.20 -4.75 -36.02
CA ASN A 101 19.58 -3.49 -36.67
C ASN A 101 18.55 -3.04 -37.71
N GLU A 102 18.07 -3.94 -38.57
CA GLU A 102 17.08 -3.58 -39.59
C GLU A 102 15.68 -3.40 -39.00
N GLY A 103 15.32 -4.19 -37.99
CA GLY A 103 14.06 -4.00 -37.26
C GLY A 103 13.99 -2.64 -36.58
N GLU A 104 15.06 -2.24 -35.89
CA GLU A 104 15.16 -0.94 -35.23
C GLU A 104 15.17 0.21 -36.26
N ARG A 105 15.96 0.10 -37.34
CA ARG A 105 15.99 1.10 -38.42
C ARG A 105 14.60 1.33 -39.01
N LEU A 106 13.86 0.26 -39.31
CA LEU A 106 12.53 0.35 -39.91
C LEU A 106 11.45 0.81 -38.94
N LEU A 107 11.57 0.46 -37.66
CA LEU A 107 10.66 1.01 -36.66
C LEU A 107 10.83 2.53 -36.56
N LEU A 108 12.07 3.02 -36.54
CA LEU A 108 12.38 4.45 -36.53
C LEU A 108 11.85 5.15 -37.78
N GLU A 109 12.12 4.61 -38.97
CA GLU A 109 11.59 5.15 -40.22
C GLU A 109 10.06 5.18 -40.24
N ALA A 110 9.40 4.14 -39.73
CA ALA A 110 7.93 4.11 -39.63
C ALA A 110 7.42 5.20 -38.68
N MET A 111 8.12 5.44 -37.57
CA MET A 111 7.79 6.49 -36.61
C MET A 111 8.02 7.89 -37.19
N ASP A 112 9.09 8.10 -37.95
CA ASP A 112 9.36 9.36 -38.65
C ASP A 112 8.26 9.67 -39.69
N GLU A 113 7.85 8.67 -40.47
CA GLU A 113 6.74 8.81 -41.44
C GLU A 113 5.40 9.05 -40.74
N LEU A 114 5.13 8.42 -39.58
CA LEU A 114 3.97 8.76 -38.74
C LEU A 114 4.04 10.20 -38.25
N GLU A 115 5.19 10.69 -37.78
CA GLU A 115 5.35 12.07 -37.32
C GLU A 115 5.02 13.08 -38.44
N VAL A 116 5.44 12.80 -39.67
CA VAL A 116 5.05 13.59 -40.84
C VAL A 116 3.54 13.47 -41.08
N ALA A 117 2.98 12.26 -40.99
CA ALA A 117 1.54 12.03 -41.15
C ALA A 117 0.68 12.80 -40.14
N PHE A 118 1.21 13.11 -38.95
CA PHE A 118 0.52 13.91 -37.94
C PHE A 118 0.26 15.37 -38.35
N THR A 119 0.87 15.84 -39.46
CA THR A 119 0.54 17.12 -40.09
C THR A 119 -0.81 17.11 -40.83
N HIS A 120 -1.35 15.92 -41.13
CA HIS A 120 -2.63 15.78 -41.83
C HIS A 120 -3.80 16.35 -41.00
N PRO A 121 -4.79 17.05 -41.60
CA PRO A 121 -5.88 17.69 -40.86
C PRO A 121 -6.67 16.75 -39.94
N GLN A 122 -6.80 15.48 -40.34
CA GLN A 122 -7.52 14.45 -39.57
C GLN A 122 -6.65 13.67 -38.58
N ALA A 123 -5.34 13.91 -38.53
CA ALA A 123 -4.43 13.18 -37.64
C ALA A 123 -4.78 13.33 -36.15
N LYS A 124 -5.31 14.49 -35.75
CA LYS A 124 -5.75 14.73 -34.37
C LYS A 124 -6.87 13.78 -33.91
N ARG A 125 -7.63 13.21 -34.84
CA ARG A 125 -8.71 12.24 -34.60
C ARG A 125 -8.21 10.79 -34.60
N THR A 126 -6.93 10.54 -34.88
CA THR A 126 -6.40 9.17 -34.92
C THR A 126 -6.04 8.67 -33.53
N ASP A 127 -6.47 7.46 -33.18
CA ASP A 127 -6.37 6.99 -31.79
C ASP A 127 -5.71 5.60 -31.64
N CYS A 128 -5.77 4.75 -32.68
CA CYS A 128 -5.30 3.36 -32.61
C CYS A 128 -4.43 3.02 -33.82
N ASN A 129 -3.30 3.72 -33.95
CA ASN A 129 -2.39 3.53 -35.08
C ASN A 129 -1.76 2.14 -35.02
N HIS A 130 -1.50 1.57 -36.19
CA HIS A 130 -1.07 0.18 -36.34
C HIS A 130 0.13 0.07 -37.27
N ILE A 131 1.15 -0.65 -36.83
CA ILE A 131 2.38 -0.90 -37.60
C ILE A 131 2.43 -2.38 -37.99
N PHE A 132 2.60 -2.68 -39.28
CA PHE A 132 2.79 -4.03 -39.78
C PHE A 132 4.11 -4.15 -40.54
N LEU A 133 5.02 -4.99 -40.05
CA LEU A 133 6.32 -5.24 -40.66
C LEU A 133 6.41 -6.69 -41.12
N ASN A 134 6.66 -6.92 -42.40
CA ASN A 134 6.78 -8.26 -42.98
C ASN A 134 8.22 -8.55 -43.42
N PHE A 135 8.90 -9.41 -42.66
CA PHE A 135 10.22 -9.93 -42.94
C PHE A 135 10.12 -11.18 -43.82
N VAL A 136 10.41 -10.99 -45.11
CA VAL A 136 10.43 -12.07 -46.11
C VAL A 136 11.65 -13.00 -45.99
N PRO A 137 12.87 -12.55 -45.62
CA PRO A 137 14.04 -13.43 -45.50
C PRO A 137 13.83 -14.55 -44.48
N LYS A 138 14.37 -15.73 -44.77
CA LYS A 138 14.35 -16.86 -43.84
C LYS A 138 15.50 -16.73 -42.84
N VAL A 139 15.17 -16.57 -41.57
CA VAL A 139 16.14 -16.35 -40.47
C VAL A 139 16.29 -17.60 -39.59
N THR A 140 17.47 -17.81 -39.02
CA THR A 140 17.73 -18.92 -38.09
C THR A 140 17.84 -18.39 -36.67
N MET A 141 16.81 -18.55 -35.83
CA MET A 141 16.76 -17.94 -34.49
C MET A 141 15.81 -18.68 -33.53
N ASP A 142 16.10 -18.57 -32.22
CA ASP A 142 15.23 -19.07 -31.15
C ASP A 142 14.15 -18.03 -30.80
N LEU A 143 12.91 -18.50 -30.59
CA LEU A 143 11.71 -17.68 -30.40
C LEU A 143 11.76 -16.77 -29.16
N SER A 144 12.32 -17.27 -28.05
CA SER A 144 12.44 -16.54 -26.77
C SER A 144 13.24 -15.26 -26.92
N LYS A 145 14.36 -15.34 -27.66
CA LYS A 145 15.24 -14.19 -27.92
C LYS A 145 14.57 -13.12 -28.79
N ILE A 146 13.65 -13.52 -29.68
CA ILE A 146 12.87 -12.57 -30.49
C ILE A 146 11.97 -11.73 -29.60
N ALA A 147 11.26 -12.37 -28.67
CA ALA A 147 10.37 -11.70 -27.75
C ALA A 147 11.15 -10.74 -26.82
N GLU A 148 12.29 -11.17 -26.27
CA GLU A 148 13.15 -10.33 -25.44
C GLU A 148 13.65 -9.08 -26.18
N ASN A 149 14.16 -9.26 -27.42
CA ASN A 149 14.64 -8.14 -28.23
C ASN A 149 13.55 -7.15 -28.58
N VAL A 150 12.40 -7.65 -29.03
CA VAL A 150 11.26 -6.78 -29.38
C VAL A 150 10.74 -6.06 -28.13
N ARG A 151 10.68 -6.74 -26.98
CA ARG A 151 10.33 -6.11 -25.70
C ARG A 151 11.32 -4.99 -25.37
N ALA A 152 12.63 -5.24 -25.46
CA ALA A 152 13.65 -4.22 -25.21
C ALA A 152 13.53 -3.02 -26.16
N MET A 153 13.25 -3.26 -27.44
CA MET A 153 13.04 -2.21 -28.44
C MET A 153 11.78 -1.39 -28.17
N VAL A 154 10.64 -2.03 -27.86
CA VAL A 154 9.39 -1.33 -27.55
C VAL A 154 9.52 -0.53 -26.26
N MET A 155 10.19 -1.06 -25.23
CA MET A 155 10.44 -0.32 -23.99
C MET A 155 11.35 0.90 -24.21
N ARG A 156 12.38 0.78 -25.06
CA ARG A 156 13.28 1.89 -25.43
C ARG A 156 12.53 3.02 -26.15
N TYR A 157 11.62 2.69 -27.07
CA TYR A 157 10.90 3.66 -27.90
C TYR A 157 9.45 3.93 -27.45
N GLY A 158 9.04 3.36 -26.31
CA GLY A 158 7.68 3.41 -25.78
C GLY A 158 7.07 4.81 -25.72
N PRO A 159 7.77 5.83 -25.14
CA PRO A 159 7.23 7.20 -25.07
C PRO A 159 6.92 7.79 -26.45
N ARG A 160 7.72 7.47 -27.46
CA ARG A 160 7.56 7.97 -28.82
C ARG A 160 6.44 7.21 -29.55
N LEU A 161 6.35 5.89 -29.40
CA LEU A 161 5.22 5.08 -29.90
C LEU A 161 3.89 5.53 -29.29
N TRP A 162 3.89 5.85 -27.99
CA TRP A 162 2.75 6.40 -27.28
C TRP A 162 2.32 7.78 -27.82
N LYS A 163 3.28 8.69 -28.01
CA LYS A 163 3.03 10.00 -28.62
C LYS A 163 2.39 9.86 -30.01
N LEU A 164 2.81 8.84 -30.77
CA LEU A 164 2.25 8.50 -32.08
C LEU A 164 0.99 7.65 -32.02
N ARG A 165 0.44 7.39 -30.83
CA ARG A 165 -0.80 6.63 -30.59
C ARG A 165 -0.80 5.26 -31.26
N VAL A 166 0.37 4.60 -31.27
CA VAL A 166 0.52 3.24 -31.81
C VAL A 166 0.02 2.25 -30.76
N LEU A 167 -1.13 1.64 -31.02
CA LEU A 167 -1.79 0.71 -30.08
C LEU A 167 -1.38 -0.74 -30.35
N GLN A 168 -1.22 -1.08 -31.62
CA GLN A 168 -0.97 -2.43 -32.07
C GLN A 168 0.23 -2.42 -33.03
N ALA A 169 1.04 -3.46 -32.95
CA ALA A 169 2.09 -3.71 -33.93
C ALA A 169 2.19 -5.20 -34.25
N GLU A 170 2.36 -5.52 -35.51
CA GLU A 170 2.45 -6.88 -36.01
C GLU A 170 3.76 -7.08 -36.76
N LEU A 171 4.45 -8.16 -36.43
CA LEU A 171 5.71 -8.55 -37.04
C LEU A 171 5.56 -9.96 -37.61
N LYS A 172 5.64 -10.08 -38.93
CA LYS A 172 5.60 -11.36 -39.65
C LYS A 172 7.01 -11.74 -40.06
N MET A 173 7.44 -12.96 -39.75
CA MET A 173 8.76 -13.46 -40.13
C MET A 173 8.74 -14.96 -40.41
N THR A 174 9.67 -15.45 -41.23
CA THR A 174 9.83 -16.88 -41.47
C THR A 174 11.09 -17.38 -40.76
N ILE A 175 10.91 -18.22 -39.73
CA ILE A 175 12.03 -18.69 -38.90
C ILE A 175 12.32 -20.17 -39.12
N ARG A 176 13.57 -20.57 -38.85
CA ARG A 176 13.99 -21.96 -38.67
C ARG A 176 14.79 -22.07 -37.36
N LEU A 177 14.58 -23.13 -36.57
CA LEU A 177 15.25 -23.31 -35.26
C LEU A 177 16.71 -23.73 -35.41
N THR A 178 16.96 -24.59 -36.41
CA THR A 178 18.29 -25.03 -36.84
C THR A 178 18.45 -24.83 -38.35
N PRO A 179 19.69 -24.73 -38.88
CA PRO A 179 19.92 -24.57 -40.32
C PRO A 179 19.26 -25.65 -41.19
N THR A 180 19.07 -26.84 -40.62
CA THR A 180 18.45 -28.02 -41.26
C THR A 180 16.95 -28.17 -40.99
N SER A 181 16.38 -27.40 -40.06
CA SER A 181 14.96 -27.48 -39.71
C SER A 181 14.04 -26.86 -40.78
N LYS A 182 12.79 -27.33 -40.81
CA LYS A 182 11.75 -26.77 -41.68
C LYS A 182 11.44 -25.33 -41.28
N CYS A 183 11.36 -24.44 -42.26
CA CYS A 183 10.94 -23.06 -42.03
C CYS A 183 9.46 -23.00 -41.63
N MET A 184 9.16 -22.15 -40.66
CA MET A 184 7.80 -21.88 -40.20
C MET A 184 7.55 -20.37 -40.14
N PRO A 185 6.41 -19.90 -40.69
CA PRO A 185 5.98 -18.52 -40.53
C PRO A 185 5.49 -18.29 -39.10
N ILE A 186 6.05 -17.26 -38.47
CA ILE A 186 5.70 -16.81 -37.14
C ILE A 186 5.20 -15.37 -37.23
N ARG A 187 4.16 -15.09 -36.46
CA ARG A 187 3.63 -13.75 -36.25
C ARG A 187 3.75 -13.38 -34.79
N LEU A 188 4.42 -12.25 -34.55
CA LEU A 188 4.42 -11.60 -33.25
C LEU A 188 3.40 -10.47 -33.30
N TYR A 189 2.40 -10.55 -32.43
CA TYR A 189 1.35 -9.55 -32.25
C TYR A 189 1.62 -8.83 -30.94
N LEU A 190 1.79 -7.52 -31.03
CA LEU A 190 2.00 -6.60 -29.92
C LEU A 190 0.75 -5.76 -29.78
N ALA A 191 0.19 -5.68 -28.58
CA ALA A 191 -0.94 -4.82 -28.29
C ALA A 191 -0.74 -4.14 -26.94
N ASN A 192 -1.01 -2.84 -26.88
CA ASN A 192 -1.05 -2.08 -25.64
C ASN A 192 -2.45 -1.48 -25.45
N GLU A 193 -3.48 -2.33 -25.45
CA GLU A 193 -4.88 -1.88 -25.40
C GLU A 193 -5.21 -1.12 -24.10
N SER A 194 -4.63 -1.61 -23.01
CA SER A 194 -4.84 -1.12 -21.64
C SER A 194 -4.00 0.13 -21.33
N GLY A 195 -2.90 0.36 -22.07
CA GLY A 195 -2.02 1.52 -21.92
C GLY A 195 -0.87 1.34 -20.93
N TYR A 196 -0.96 0.37 -20.01
CA TYR A 196 0.02 0.12 -18.94
C TYR A 196 0.81 -1.19 -19.12
N TYR A 197 0.38 -2.10 -20.01
CA TYR A 197 1.03 -3.39 -20.22
C TYR A 197 1.10 -3.72 -21.71
N LEU A 198 2.29 -4.11 -22.17
CA LEU A 198 2.49 -4.58 -23.53
C LEU A 198 2.20 -6.08 -23.60
N ASP A 199 1.04 -6.43 -24.16
CA ASP A 199 0.72 -7.80 -24.50
C ASP A 199 1.49 -8.25 -25.74
N MET A 200 2.34 -9.26 -25.55
CA MET A 200 3.12 -9.88 -26.61
C MET A 200 2.62 -11.31 -26.81
N ASN A 201 1.99 -11.56 -27.96
CA ASN A 201 1.46 -12.87 -28.32
C ASN A 201 2.16 -13.41 -29.57
N LEU A 202 2.69 -14.62 -29.48
CA LEU A 202 3.37 -15.31 -30.57
C LEU A 202 2.43 -16.34 -31.18
N TYR A 203 2.31 -16.30 -32.51
CA TYR A 203 1.48 -17.21 -33.29
C TYR A 203 2.28 -17.87 -34.39
N LYS A 204 1.95 -19.14 -34.66
CA LYS A 204 2.37 -19.89 -35.81
C LYS A 204 1.25 -19.88 -36.85
N GLU A 205 1.57 -19.59 -38.10
CA GLU A 205 0.57 -19.71 -39.18
C GLU A 205 0.52 -21.16 -39.65
N VAL A 206 -0.58 -21.85 -39.34
CA VAL A 206 -0.76 -23.28 -39.65
C VAL A 206 -1.94 -23.47 -40.59
N THR A 207 -1.70 -24.17 -41.68
CA THR A 207 -2.74 -24.54 -42.63
C THR A 207 -3.46 -25.77 -42.12
N ASP A 208 -4.75 -25.63 -41.87
CA ASP A 208 -5.64 -26.73 -41.52
C ASP A 208 -5.74 -27.69 -42.72
N PRO A 209 -5.34 -28.96 -42.57
CA PRO A 209 -5.30 -29.92 -43.68
C PRO A 209 -6.69 -30.29 -44.21
N VAL A 210 -7.76 -30.07 -43.42
CA VAL A 210 -9.14 -30.40 -43.82
C VAL A 210 -9.79 -29.23 -44.55
N THR A 211 -9.66 -28.02 -43.99
CA THR A 211 -10.35 -26.83 -44.54
C THR A 211 -9.49 -26.07 -45.55
N GLY A 212 -8.18 -26.33 -45.63
CA GLY A 212 -7.22 -25.58 -46.44
C GLY A 212 -7.01 -24.13 -45.97
N CYS A 213 -7.64 -23.73 -44.86
CA CYS A 213 -7.56 -22.39 -44.31
C CYS A 213 -6.35 -22.27 -43.38
N THR A 214 -5.53 -21.24 -43.57
CA THR A 214 -4.43 -20.92 -42.66
C THR A 214 -4.96 -20.13 -41.47
N LYS A 215 -4.68 -20.64 -40.26
CA LYS A 215 -5.12 -20.08 -38.98
C LYS A 215 -3.92 -19.72 -38.10
N PHE A 216 -4.16 -18.90 -37.07
CA PHE A 216 -3.19 -18.57 -36.04
C PHE A 216 -3.22 -19.59 -34.90
N GLU A 217 -2.16 -20.36 -34.73
CA GLU A 217 -1.97 -21.26 -33.58
C GLU A 217 -1.06 -20.56 -32.56
N ALA A 218 -1.51 -20.38 -31.32
CA ALA A 218 -0.71 -19.73 -30.28
C ALA A 218 0.53 -20.58 -29.94
N TRP A 219 1.67 -19.93 -29.73
CA TRP A 219 2.90 -20.62 -29.34
C TRP A 219 3.06 -20.64 -27.81
N GLY A 220 3.07 -21.84 -27.21
CA GLY A 220 3.19 -22.04 -25.76
C GLY A 220 1.85 -22.19 -25.05
N HIS A 221 1.83 -22.01 -23.72
CA HIS A 221 0.62 -22.20 -22.90
C HIS A 221 -0.35 -20.99 -22.91
N LYS A 222 0.13 -19.80 -23.29
CA LYS A 222 -0.68 -18.57 -23.34
C LYS A 222 -1.47 -18.51 -24.65
N GLN A 223 -2.79 -18.67 -24.57
CA GLN A 223 -3.69 -18.43 -25.71
C GLN A 223 -3.96 -16.92 -25.83
N GLY A 224 -3.45 -16.28 -26.88
CA GLY A 224 -3.74 -14.87 -27.14
C GLY A 224 -4.99 -14.65 -28.00
N PRO A 225 -5.42 -13.38 -28.23
CA PRO A 225 -6.70 -13.02 -28.85
C PRO A 225 -6.90 -13.52 -30.29
N LEU A 226 -5.82 -13.74 -31.05
CA LEU A 226 -5.91 -14.23 -32.43
C LEU A 226 -5.95 -15.76 -32.54
N HIS A 227 -5.88 -16.51 -31.45
CA HIS A 227 -5.81 -17.98 -31.50
C HIS A 227 -7.03 -18.59 -32.22
N ASP A 228 -6.77 -19.55 -33.11
CA ASP A 228 -7.72 -20.26 -33.97
C ASP A 228 -8.48 -19.39 -34.99
N LEU A 229 -8.14 -18.11 -35.10
CA LEU A 229 -8.71 -17.23 -36.11
C LEU A 229 -7.99 -17.39 -37.47
N PRO A 230 -8.70 -17.25 -38.60
CA PRO A 230 -8.09 -17.20 -39.93
C PRO A 230 -7.11 -16.04 -40.09
N ILE A 231 -6.04 -16.21 -40.88
CA ILE A 231 -5.09 -15.12 -41.18
C ILE A 231 -5.73 -13.92 -41.89
N SER A 232 -6.89 -14.12 -42.53
CA SER A 232 -7.66 -13.08 -43.21
C SER A 232 -8.57 -12.27 -42.28
N THR A 233 -8.54 -12.52 -40.96
CA THR A 233 -9.38 -11.83 -39.98
C THR A 233 -9.15 -10.32 -40.05
N CYS A 234 -10.25 -9.57 -40.22
CA CYS A 234 -10.20 -8.11 -40.38
C CYS A 234 -9.94 -7.42 -39.04
N TYR A 235 -9.26 -6.27 -39.04
CA TYR A 235 -9.15 -5.44 -37.84
C TYR A 235 -10.51 -4.88 -37.49
N MET A 236 -10.89 -5.01 -36.22
CA MET A 236 -12.16 -4.53 -35.70
C MET A 236 -12.12 -3.01 -35.49
N THR A 237 -13.24 -2.35 -35.78
CA THR A 237 -13.43 -0.92 -35.52
C THR A 237 -13.45 -0.62 -34.02
N LYS A 238 -13.20 0.64 -33.64
CA LYS A 238 -13.12 1.07 -32.23
C LYS A 238 -14.40 0.69 -31.47
N ASP A 239 -14.23 -0.09 -30.41
CA ASP A 239 -15.30 -0.49 -29.52
C ASP A 239 -15.59 0.59 -28.46
N TYR A 240 -16.79 0.58 -27.88
CA TYR A 240 -17.24 1.52 -26.84
C TYR A 240 -16.26 1.60 -25.66
N LEU A 241 -15.71 0.45 -25.24
CA LEU A 241 -14.70 0.37 -24.17
C LEU A 241 -13.41 1.11 -24.51
N GLN A 242 -12.95 1.05 -25.76
CA GLN A 242 -11.70 1.70 -26.17
C GLN A 242 -11.81 3.22 -26.13
N LEU A 243 -13.02 3.77 -26.34
CA LEU A 243 -13.26 5.20 -26.16
C LEU A 243 -13.10 5.61 -24.69
N LYS A 244 -13.65 4.84 -23.75
CA LYS A 244 -13.50 5.10 -22.31
C LYS A 244 -12.04 4.95 -21.85
N ARG A 245 -11.35 3.91 -22.33
CA ARG A 245 -9.89 3.74 -22.09
C ARG A 245 -9.09 4.97 -22.51
N PHE A 246 -9.35 5.46 -23.72
CA PHE A 246 -8.70 6.66 -24.22
C PHE A 246 -8.98 7.91 -23.35
N GLN A 247 -10.21 8.08 -22.87
CA GLN A 247 -10.57 9.20 -21.99
C GLN A 247 -9.82 9.12 -20.64
N ALA A 248 -9.72 7.94 -20.05
CA ALA A 248 -8.94 7.72 -18.83
C ALA A 248 -7.44 7.99 -19.06
N GLN A 249 -6.87 7.42 -20.12
CA GLN A 249 -5.46 7.60 -20.48
C GLN A 249 -5.11 9.05 -20.79
N SER A 250 -6.02 9.79 -21.42
CA SER A 250 -5.85 11.24 -21.68
C SER A 250 -5.84 12.06 -20.39
N ASN A 251 -6.42 11.56 -19.30
CA ASN A 251 -6.31 12.14 -17.96
C ASN A 251 -5.10 11.59 -17.17
N GLY A 252 -4.30 10.69 -17.76
CA GLY A 252 -3.11 10.13 -17.13
C GLY A 252 -3.40 9.00 -16.13
N THR A 253 -4.44 8.20 -16.36
CA THR A 253 -4.80 7.06 -15.49
C THR A 253 -5.33 5.88 -16.29
N THR A 254 -5.32 4.71 -15.67
CA THR A 254 -5.93 3.50 -16.21
C THR A 254 -7.47 3.55 -16.12
N TYR A 255 -8.14 2.96 -17.11
CA TYR A 255 -9.60 2.84 -17.07
C TYR A 255 -10.06 1.89 -15.98
N VAL A 256 -11.16 2.25 -15.30
CA VAL A 256 -11.58 1.60 -14.06
C VAL A 256 -11.81 0.08 -14.19
N TYR A 257 -12.32 -0.41 -15.31
CA TYR A 257 -12.55 -1.84 -15.53
C TYR A 257 -11.31 -2.63 -15.94
N ASP A 258 -10.17 -1.96 -16.17
CA ASP A 258 -8.91 -2.65 -16.44
C ASP A 258 -8.14 -2.97 -15.13
N PHE A 259 -8.55 -2.41 -13.98
CA PHE A 259 -7.92 -2.70 -12.67
C PHE A 259 -7.97 -4.17 -12.25
N PRO A 260 -9.09 -4.93 -12.42
CA PRO A 260 -9.10 -6.37 -12.15
C PRO A 260 -7.99 -7.13 -12.89
N ASP A 261 -7.74 -6.80 -14.15
CA ASP A 261 -6.67 -7.43 -14.94
C ASP A 261 -5.28 -7.05 -14.41
N MET A 262 -5.10 -5.81 -13.94
CA MET A 262 -3.86 -5.37 -13.29
C MET A 262 -3.58 -6.10 -11.97
N PHE A 263 -4.63 -6.35 -11.17
CA PHE A 263 -4.52 -7.20 -9.98
C PHE A 263 -4.09 -8.61 -10.37
N GLN A 264 -4.70 -9.21 -11.39
CA GLN A 264 -4.33 -10.54 -11.89
C GLN A 264 -2.86 -10.59 -12.35
N GLN A 265 -2.37 -9.58 -13.06
CA GLN A 265 -0.97 -9.49 -13.49
C GLN A 265 -0.01 -9.34 -12.31
N SER A 266 -0.35 -8.47 -11.36
CA SER A 266 0.47 -8.27 -10.15
C SER A 266 0.49 -9.51 -9.26
N LEU A 267 -0.61 -10.27 -9.19
CA LEU A 267 -0.67 -11.56 -8.51
C LEU A 267 0.23 -12.60 -9.19
N ASN A 268 0.22 -12.70 -10.53
CA ASN A 268 1.13 -13.57 -11.25
C ASN A 268 2.59 -13.26 -10.89
N ARG A 269 2.97 -11.98 -10.91
CA ARG A 269 4.32 -11.54 -10.52
C ARG A 269 4.67 -11.93 -9.08
N LEU A 270 3.74 -11.78 -8.13
CA LEU A 270 3.97 -12.17 -6.73
C LEU A 270 4.20 -13.67 -6.57
N TRP A 271 3.45 -14.50 -7.29
CA TRP A 271 3.66 -15.94 -7.29
C TRP A 271 4.97 -16.33 -7.97
N GLU A 272 5.31 -15.72 -9.12
CA GLU A 272 6.61 -15.90 -9.77
C GLU A 272 7.75 -15.60 -8.80
N GLU A 273 7.73 -14.45 -8.12
CA GLU A 273 8.71 -14.08 -7.09
C GLU A 273 8.75 -15.07 -5.92
N TYR A 274 7.61 -15.60 -5.49
CA TYR A 274 7.54 -16.56 -4.38
C TYR A 274 8.11 -17.94 -4.73
N THR A 275 7.96 -18.37 -5.98
CA THR A 275 8.54 -19.62 -6.49
C THR A 275 10.06 -19.54 -6.71
N VAL A 276 10.62 -18.32 -6.79
CA VAL A 276 12.08 -18.13 -6.80
C VAL A 276 12.65 -18.60 -5.46
N GLY A 277 13.28 -19.77 -5.45
CA GLY A 277 13.80 -20.45 -4.25
C GLY A 277 12.88 -21.55 -3.70
N ARG A 278 11.70 -21.77 -4.29
CA ARG A 278 10.74 -22.83 -3.93
C ARG A 278 10.24 -23.57 -5.18
N PRO A 279 11.09 -24.37 -5.85
CA PRO A 279 10.75 -25.00 -7.13
C PRO A 279 9.64 -26.06 -7.02
N GLU A 280 9.31 -26.52 -5.81
CA GLU A 280 8.27 -27.53 -5.55
C GLU A 280 6.85 -26.93 -5.55
N VAL A 281 6.71 -25.60 -5.47
CA VAL A 281 5.42 -24.92 -5.38
C VAL A 281 4.88 -24.61 -6.78
N GLU A 282 3.72 -25.16 -7.12
CA GLU A 282 3.02 -24.84 -8.36
C GLU A 282 2.14 -23.59 -8.23
N ILE A 283 2.15 -22.75 -9.26
CA ILE A 283 1.30 -21.55 -9.32
C ILE A 283 -0.15 -21.98 -9.64
N PRO A 284 -1.15 -21.57 -8.83
CA PRO A 284 -2.55 -21.90 -9.13
C PRO A 284 -3.01 -21.31 -10.48
N ALA A 285 -3.80 -22.07 -11.24
CA ALA A 285 -4.26 -21.66 -12.58
C ALA A 285 -5.17 -20.42 -12.58
N GLN A 286 -5.90 -20.18 -11.47
CA GLN A 286 -6.76 -19.02 -11.31
C GLN A 286 -6.33 -18.26 -10.05
N LEU A 287 -5.82 -17.04 -10.20
CA LEU A 287 -5.34 -16.24 -9.05
C LEU A 287 -6.33 -15.20 -8.55
N LEU A 288 -7.27 -14.79 -9.40
CA LEU A 288 -8.29 -13.79 -9.07
C LEU A 288 -9.70 -14.33 -9.36
N LYS A 289 -10.60 -14.10 -8.40
CA LYS A 289 -12.04 -14.16 -8.61
C LYS A 289 -12.61 -12.81 -8.21
N TYR A 290 -13.57 -12.29 -8.97
CA TYR A 290 -14.23 -11.05 -8.58
C TYR A 290 -15.70 -11.04 -8.99
N THR A 291 -16.50 -10.36 -8.19
CA THR A 291 -17.91 -10.06 -8.48
C THR A 291 -18.13 -8.58 -8.25
N GLU A 292 -18.84 -7.94 -9.17
CA GLU A 292 -19.14 -6.51 -9.07
C GLU A 292 -20.28 -6.26 -8.08
N LEU A 293 -20.17 -5.17 -7.33
CA LEU A 293 -21.14 -4.72 -6.34
C LEU A 293 -21.87 -3.50 -6.89
N VAL A 294 -23.18 -3.61 -7.01
CA VAL A 294 -24.04 -2.59 -7.65
C VAL A 294 -25.21 -2.27 -6.72
N LEU A 295 -25.76 -1.06 -6.83
CA LEU A 295 -26.98 -0.67 -6.12
C LEU A 295 -28.22 -1.18 -6.87
N ASP A 296 -29.18 -1.74 -6.14
CA ASP A 296 -30.52 -1.99 -6.66
C ASP A 296 -31.37 -0.70 -6.66
N SER A 297 -32.62 -0.78 -7.16
CA SER A 297 -33.55 0.35 -7.19
C SER A 297 -33.93 0.91 -5.81
N SER A 298 -33.67 0.15 -4.74
CA SER A 298 -33.93 0.53 -3.36
C SER A 298 -32.67 1.05 -2.65
N GLY A 299 -31.53 1.08 -3.33
CA GLY A 299 -30.24 1.52 -2.78
C GLY A 299 -29.52 0.47 -1.93
N ASN A 300 -29.89 -0.81 -2.06
CA ASN A 300 -29.17 -1.92 -1.41
C ASN A 300 -28.05 -2.45 -2.31
N LEU A 301 -26.98 -2.94 -1.68
CA LEU A 301 -25.84 -3.50 -2.38
C LEU A 301 -26.12 -4.95 -2.80
N ILE A 302 -25.98 -5.25 -4.08
CA ILE A 302 -26.14 -6.59 -4.64
C ILE A 302 -24.92 -7.00 -5.46
N GLU A 303 -24.61 -8.29 -5.45
CA GLU A 303 -23.61 -8.89 -6.33
C GLU A 303 -24.20 -9.12 -7.72
N ARG A 304 -23.56 -8.57 -8.76
CA ARG A 304 -24.00 -8.69 -10.14
C ARG A 304 -22.82 -8.94 -11.08
N LYS A 305 -23.03 -9.76 -12.11
CA LYS A 305 -22.12 -9.87 -13.26
C LYS A 305 -22.72 -9.06 -14.41
N ARG A 306 -22.09 -7.95 -14.77
CA ARG A 306 -22.43 -7.12 -15.94
C ARG A 306 -21.24 -7.02 -16.88
N LEU A 307 -21.46 -6.52 -18.09
CA LEU A 307 -20.35 -6.29 -19.01
C LEU A 307 -19.54 -5.07 -18.55
N PRO A 308 -18.21 -5.07 -18.73
CA PRO A 308 -17.38 -3.93 -18.42
C PRO A 308 -17.88 -2.64 -19.09
N GLY A 309 -17.87 -1.54 -18.34
CA GLY A 309 -18.26 -0.23 -18.83
C GLY A 309 -19.77 0.07 -18.87
N GLU A 310 -20.62 -0.86 -18.45
CA GLU A 310 -22.07 -0.66 -18.28
C GLU A 310 -22.44 -0.02 -16.91
N ASN A 311 -21.50 0.71 -16.29
CA ASN A 311 -21.81 1.49 -15.10
C ASN A 311 -22.67 2.71 -15.43
N ASP A 312 -23.69 2.88 -14.60
CA ASP A 312 -24.68 3.95 -14.59
C ASP A 312 -24.32 5.09 -13.64
N ILE A 313 -23.34 4.88 -12.76
CA ILE A 313 -22.81 5.85 -11.79
C ILE A 313 -21.29 5.96 -11.90
N GLY A 314 -20.73 7.08 -11.43
CA GLY A 314 -19.29 7.38 -11.48
C GLY A 314 -18.42 6.64 -10.46
N MET A 315 -18.91 5.54 -9.91
CA MET A 315 -18.24 4.71 -8.90
C MET A 315 -18.46 3.24 -9.24
N VAL A 316 -17.42 2.43 -9.09
CA VAL A 316 -17.48 0.97 -9.28
C VAL A 316 -16.88 0.30 -8.05
N ALA A 317 -17.48 -0.82 -7.64
CA ALA A 317 -16.97 -1.60 -6.52
C ALA A 317 -16.98 -3.09 -6.85
N TRP A 318 -16.02 -3.83 -6.31
CA TRP A 318 -15.93 -5.27 -6.46
C TRP A 318 -15.64 -5.93 -5.12
N LYS A 319 -16.24 -7.10 -4.91
CA LYS A 319 -15.72 -8.09 -3.99
C LYS A 319 -14.71 -8.94 -4.78
N MET A 320 -13.45 -8.88 -4.41
CA MET A 320 -12.38 -9.66 -5.04
C MET A 320 -11.83 -10.70 -4.05
N THR A 321 -11.62 -11.92 -4.53
CA THR A 321 -10.89 -12.97 -3.83
C THR A 321 -9.54 -13.15 -4.51
N PHE A 322 -8.48 -12.76 -3.80
CA PHE A 322 -7.09 -12.92 -4.24
C PHE A 322 -6.54 -14.25 -3.73
N ILE A 323 -5.98 -15.06 -4.62
CA ILE A 323 -5.17 -16.21 -4.24
C ILE A 323 -3.72 -15.76 -4.21
N THR A 324 -3.19 -15.56 -3.00
CA THR A 324 -1.83 -15.06 -2.77
C THR A 324 -0.96 -16.15 -2.14
N PRO A 325 0.37 -16.07 -2.24
CA PRO A 325 1.26 -17.07 -1.64
C PRO A 325 1.02 -17.29 -0.15
N GLU A 326 0.72 -16.23 0.59
CA GLU A 326 0.44 -16.29 2.02
C GLU A 326 -0.97 -16.79 2.37
N TYR A 327 -1.92 -16.74 1.43
CA TYR A 327 -3.26 -17.35 1.56
C TYR A 327 -3.62 -18.13 0.28
N PRO A 328 -3.07 -19.35 0.09
CA PRO A 328 -3.34 -20.15 -1.10
C PRO A 328 -4.82 -20.58 -1.26
N GLN A 329 -5.59 -20.54 -0.17
CA GLN A 329 -7.04 -20.79 -0.18
C GLN A 329 -7.86 -19.58 -0.65
N GLY A 330 -7.23 -18.39 -0.70
CA GLY A 330 -7.85 -17.13 -1.06
C GLY A 330 -8.07 -16.19 0.13
N ARG A 331 -7.99 -14.89 -0.13
CA ARG A 331 -8.38 -13.79 0.77
C ARG A 331 -9.36 -12.86 0.07
N ASP A 332 -10.42 -12.48 0.77
CA ASP A 332 -11.42 -11.54 0.25
C ASP A 332 -11.02 -10.09 0.57
N VAL A 333 -11.31 -9.17 -0.36
CA VAL A 333 -11.20 -7.72 -0.18
C VAL A 333 -12.32 -7.00 -0.94
N ILE A 334 -12.66 -5.79 -0.47
CA ILE A 334 -13.53 -4.88 -1.21
C ILE A 334 -12.69 -3.81 -1.90
N VAL A 335 -12.81 -3.69 -3.21
CA VAL A 335 -12.14 -2.67 -4.02
C VAL A 335 -13.18 -1.66 -4.49
N ILE A 336 -12.93 -0.37 -4.26
CA ILE A 336 -13.81 0.74 -4.66
C ILE A 336 -13.00 1.70 -5.54
N CYS A 337 -13.53 2.09 -6.69
CA CYS A 337 -12.84 2.91 -7.68
C CYS A 337 -13.77 3.98 -8.27
N ASN A 338 -13.24 5.19 -8.47
CA ASN A 338 -13.93 6.19 -9.28
C ASN A 338 -13.85 5.84 -10.78
N ASP A 339 -14.93 6.09 -11.54
CA ASP A 339 -14.86 6.15 -12.99
C ASP A 339 -14.67 7.60 -13.45
N ILE A 340 -13.43 7.98 -13.76
CA ILE A 340 -13.11 9.33 -14.23
C ILE A 340 -13.75 9.67 -15.58
N THR A 341 -14.16 8.67 -16.37
CA THR A 341 -14.83 8.87 -17.66
C THR A 341 -16.29 9.29 -17.49
N TYR A 342 -16.88 8.97 -16.34
CA TYR A 342 -18.24 9.34 -16.00
C TYR A 342 -18.27 10.63 -15.19
N LEU A 343 -18.71 11.74 -15.81
CA LEU A 343 -18.81 13.06 -15.18
C LEU A 343 -17.56 13.43 -14.37
N ILE A 344 -16.38 13.21 -14.96
CA ILE A 344 -15.03 13.48 -14.40
C ILE A 344 -14.77 12.85 -13.02
N GLY A 345 -15.47 11.76 -12.71
CA GLY A 345 -15.37 11.04 -11.42
C GLY A 345 -15.89 11.86 -10.24
N THR A 346 -16.93 12.68 -10.44
CA THR A 346 -17.51 13.49 -9.36
C THR A 346 -18.37 12.66 -8.40
N PHE A 347 -18.29 12.99 -7.12
CA PHE A 347 -19.15 12.41 -6.07
C PHE A 347 -20.52 13.08 -6.07
N ALA A 348 -21.55 12.30 -6.38
CA ALA A 348 -22.94 12.66 -6.15
C ALA A 348 -23.61 11.57 -5.30
N PRO A 349 -24.90 11.71 -4.91
CA PRO A 349 -25.46 10.89 -3.84
C PRO A 349 -25.45 9.39 -4.15
N GLN A 350 -25.57 8.99 -5.42
CA GLN A 350 -25.51 7.57 -5.80
C GLN A 350 -24.09 7.00 -5.70
N GLU A 351 -23.08 7.75 -6.13
CA GLU A 351 -21.67 7.40 -5.96
C GLU A 351 -21.30 7.30 -4.47
N ASP A 352 -21.78 8.24 -3.65
CA ASP A 352 -21.58 8.25 -2.21
C ASP A 352 -22.27 7.04 -1.53
N ILE A 353 -23.49 6.70 -1.93
CA ILE A 353 -24.22 5.54 -1.39
C ILE A 353 -23.52 4.22 -1.77
N LEU A 354 -23.02 4.07 -3.00
CA LEU A 354 -22.27 2.87 -3.38
C LEU A 354 -20.99 2.75 -2.55
N PHE A 355 -20.23 3.85 -2.41
CA PHE A 355 -19.02 3.87 -1.59
C PHE A 355 -19.34 3.50 -0.13
N LEU A 356 -20.37 4.10 0.45
CA LEU A 356 -20.82 3.83 1.82
C LEU A 356 -21.14 2.35 2.00
N LYS A 357 -22.03 1.80 1.17
CA LYS A 357 -22.51 0.41 1.30
C LYS A 357 -21.39 -0.60 1.09
N ALA A 358 -20.48 -0.34 0.15
CA ALA A 358 -19.30 -1.19 -0.06
C ALA A 358 -18.35 -1.13 1.16
N SER A 359 -18.14 0.05 1.76
CA SER A 359 -17.34 0.20 2.99
C SER A 359 -17.98 -0.47 4.19
N GLU A 360 -19.30 -0.31 4.38
CA GLU A 360 -20.08 -1.00 5.41
C GLU A 360 -19.96 -2.52 5.24
N LYS A 361 -20.00 -3.03 4.00
CA LYS A 361 -19.83 -4.45 3.72
C LYS A 361 -18.44 -4.97 4.06
N ALA A 362 -17.40 -4.18 3.79
CA ALA A 362 -16.03 -4.52 4.17
C ALA A 362 -15.90 -4.66 5.69
N ARG A 363 -16.47 -3.71 6.45
CA ARG A 363 -16.52 -3.78 7.93
C ARG A 363 -17.33 -4.96 8.45
N GLU A 364 -18.52 -5.21 7.89
CA GLU A 364 -19.39 -6.32 8.29
C GLU A 364 -18.66 -7.67 8.16
N LEU A 365 -17.91 -7.84 7.07
CA LEU A 365 -17.11 -9.03 6.81
C LEU A 365 -15.73 -9.03 7.53
N GLY A 366 -15.34 -7.89 8.12
CA GLY A 366 -14.02 -7.70 8.71
C GLY A 366 -12.86 -7.75 7.71
N ILE A 367 -13.10 -7.59 6.41
CA ILE A 367 -12.09 -7.73 5.35
C ILE A 367 -11.50 -6.38 4.91
N PRO A 368 -10.28 -6.34 4.35
CA PRO A 368 -9.67 -5.09 3.90
C PRO A 368 -10.48 -4.37 2.82
N ARG A 369 -10.42 -3.03 2.88
CA ARG A 369 -11.03 -2.11 1.91
C ARG A 369 -9.95 -1.33 1.16
N LEU A 370 -9.91 -1.49 -0.16
CA LEU A 370 -9.01 -0.82 -1.08
C LEU A 370 -9.77 0.29 -1.83
N TYR A 371 -9.22 1.49 -1.87
CA TYR A 371 -9.82 2.63 -2.58
C TYR A 371 -8.86 3.19 -3.64
N ILE A 372 -9.24 3.15 -4.91
CA ILE A 372 -8.48 3.73 -6.02
C ILE A 372 -9.12 5.06 -6.42
N SER A 373 -8.41 6.15 -6.12
CA SER A 373 -8.91 7.53 -6.17
C SER A 373 -8.54 8.20 -7.50
N ALA A 374 -9.57 8.58 -8.25
CA ALA A 374 -9.48 9.35 -9.50
C ALA A 374 -10.73 10.22 -9.68
N ASN A 375 -10.80 11.34 -8.96
CA ASN A 375 -12.02 12.14 -8.82
C ASN A 375 -11.79 13.64 -8.92
N SER A 376 -12.88 14.37 -9.13
CA SER A 376 -12.88 15.84 -9.18
C SER A 376 -13.68 16.46 -8.02
N GLY A 377 -13.78 15.74 -6.89
CA GLY A 377 -14.53 16.16 -5.71
C GLY A 377 -16.05 16.00 -5.86
N ALA A 378 -16.81 16.74 -5.04
CA ALA A 378 -18.27 16.73 -5.09
C ALA A 378 -18.79 17.28 -6.44
N ARG A 379 -19.89 16.72 -6.94
CA ARG A 379 -20.52 17.18 -8.18
C ARG A 379 -20.98 18.63 -8.02
N ILE A 380 -20.58 19.46 -8.99
CA ILE A 380 -20.96 20.86 -9.08
C ILE A 380 -21.93 21.00 -10.25
N GLY A 381 -23.02 21.74 -10.05
CA GLY A 381 -23.94 22.09 -11.11
C GLY A 381 -24.90 23.18 -10.67
N LEU A 382 -25.63 23.73 -11.63
CA LEU A 382 -26.70 24.71 -11.45
C LEU A 382 -27.99 24.13 -12.06
N ALA A 383 -29.14 24.64 -11.65
CA ALA A 383 -30.43 24.25 -12.21
C ALA A 383 -30.56 24.75 -13.67
N GLU A 384 -30.15 23.92 -14.64
CA GLU A 384 -30.17 24.26 -16.07
C GLU A 384 -31.60 24.57 -16.56
N GLU A 385 -32.61 23.92 -15.97
CA GLU A 385 -34.02 24.20 -16.27
C GLU A 385 -34.46 25.62 -15.90
N ILE A 386 -33.79 26.26 -14.93
CA ILE A 386 -34.06 27.64 -14.51
C ILE A 386 -33.16 28.62 -15.26
N LYS A 387 -31.90 28.25 -15.47
CA LYS A 387 -30.87 29.07 -16.14
C LYS A 387 -31.31 29.59 -17.51
N HIS A 388 -32.12 28.83 -18.25
CA HIS A 388 -32.58 29.20 -19.59
C HIS A 388 -33.88 30.01 -19.63
N ILE A 389 -34.57 30.18 -18.49
CA ILE A 389 -35.91 30.76 -18.45
C ILE A 389 -36.05 31.96 -17.50
N PHE A 390 -35.07 32.23 -16.64
CA PHE A 390 -35.11 33.37 -15.73
C PHE A 390 -35.02 34.71 -16.47
N ASN A 391 -35.72 35.70 -15.96
CA ASN A 391 -35.70 37.08 -16.40
C ASN A 391 -34.99 37.95 -15.35
N VAL A 392 -34.40 39.06 -15.79
CA VAL A 392 -33.74 40.04 -14.93
C VAL A 392 -34.62 41.28 -14.83
N ALA A 393 -34.96 41.71 -13.62
CA ALA A 393 -35.60 43.00 -13.39
C ALA A 393 -34.50 44.06 -13.24
N TRP A 394 -34.24 44.83 -14.30
CA TRP A 394 -33.22 45.88 -14.31
C TRP A 394 -33.65 47.09 -13.49
N ILE A 395 -32.68 47.86 -12.99
CA ILE A 395 -32.99 49.19 -12.42
C ILE A 395 -33.42 50.15 -13.53
N ASP A 396 -32.76 50.05 -14.68
CA ASP A 396 -33.03 50.80 -15.91
C ASP A 396 -32.85 49.83 -17.10
N PRO A 397 -33.92 49.39 -17.78
CA PRO A 397 -33.83 48.46 -18.90
C PRO A 397 -33.00 48.97 -20.08
N ASP A 398 -32.97 50.29 -20.29
CA ASP A 398 -32.20 50.92 -21.36
C ASP A 398 -30.71 51.08 -21.00
N ASN A 399 -30.35 50.92 -19.71
CA ASN A 399 -28.98 51.00 -19.22
C ASN A 399 -28.67 49.93 -18.14
N PRO A 400 -28.41 48.67 -18.54
CA PRO A 400 -28.17 47.55 -17.63
C PRO A 400 -26.97 47.72 -16.67
N ASP A 401 -26.00 48.57 -17.02
CA ASP A 401 -24.81 48.83 -16.19
C ASP A 401 -25.14 49.51 -14.85
N LYS A 402 -26.33 50.13 -14.75
CA LYS A 402 -26.84 50.65 -13.48
C LYS A 402 -27.17 49.55 -12.47
N GLY A 403 -27.19 48.29 -12.89
CA GLY A 403 -27.47 47.13 -12.06
C GLY A 403 -28.90 46.61 -12.18
N TYR A 404 -29.20 45.56 -11.42
CA TYR A 404 -30.48 44.86 -11.40
C TYR A 404 -31.11 44.85 -10.00
N LYS A 405 -32.44 44.79 -9.95
CA LYS A 405 -33.23 44.70 -8.72
C LYS A 405 -33.30 43.25 -8.20
N TYR A 406 -33.68 42.30 -9.07
CA TYR A 406 -33.87 40.89 -8.73
C TYR A 406 -34.02 40.01 -9.99
N LEU A 407 -34.04 38.69 -9.81
CA LEU A 407 -34.37 37.71 -10.85
C LEU A 407 -35.82 37.22 -10.67
N TYR A 408 -36.54 37.02 -11.78
CA TYR A 408 -37.93 36.60 -11.75
C TYR A 408 -38.29 35.66 -12.89
N LEU A 409 -39.48 35.05 -12.81
CA LEU A 409 -40.10 34.34 -13.93
C LEU A 409 -41.42 35.00 -14.29
N SER A 410 -41.75 34.95 -15.59
CA SER A 410 -43.11 35.25 -16.05
C SER A 410 -44.10 34.22 -15.49
N PRO A 411 -45.40 34.56 -15.34
CA PRO A 411 -46.42 33.61 -14.88
C PRO A 411 -46.51 32.34 -15.72
N GLU A 412 -46.23 32.43 -17.02
CA GLU A 412 -46.18 31.29 -17.93
C GLU A 412 -44.99 30.36 -17.65
N ASN A 413 -43.79 30.93 -17.45
CA ASN A 413 -42.60 30.14 -17.15
C ASN A 413 -42.65 29.57 -15.72
N PHE A 414 -43.20 30.30 -14.76
CA PHE A 414 -43.42 29.80 -13.41
C PHE A 414 -44.34 28.57 -13.40
N LYS A 415 -45.44 28.58 -14.18
CA LYS A 415 -46.33 27.42 -14.31
C LYS A 415 -45.64 26.16 -14.85
N LYS A 416 -44.60 26.30 -15.69
CA LYS A 416 -43.85 25.15 -16.25
C LYS A 416 -43.00 24.45 -15.19
N VAL A 417 -42.45 25.20 -14.23
CA VAL A 417 -41.50 24.68 -13.23
C VAL A 417 -42.11 24.45 -11.86
N SER A 418 -43.25 25.09 -11.55
CA SER A 418 -43.93 24.93 -10.25
C SER A 418 -44.37 23.49 -9.99
N ALA A 419 -44.73 22.73 -11.02
CA ALA A 419 -45.09 21.32 -10.90
C ALA A 419 -43.90 20.41 -10.52
N MET A 420 -42.67 20.86 -10.73
CA MET A 420 -41.45 20.09 -10.47
C MET A 420 -40.83 20.40 -9.10
N ASN A 421 -41.41 21.34 -8.33
CA ASN A 421 -40.84 21.86 -7.07
C ASN A 421 -39.39 22.39 -7.22
N SER A 422 -38.99 22.83 -8.42
CA SER A 422 -37.62 23.30 -8.69
C SER A 422 -37.30 24.67 -8.07
N ILE A 423 -38.30 25.48 -7.69
CA ILE A 423 -38.09 26.83 -7.17
C ILE A 423 -39.13 27.22 -6.12
N HIS A 424 -38.75 28.13 -5.24
CA HIS A 424 -39.67 28.98 -4.50
C HIS A 424 -39.61 30.39 -5.07
N ALA A 425 -40.78 30.98 -5.31
CA ALA A 425 -40.91 32.33 -5.81
C ALA A 425 -42.13 33.02 -5.20
N VAL A 426 -42.05 34.33 -5.06
CA VAL A 426 -43.13 35.18 -4.52
C VAL A 426 -43.71 36.00 -5.67
N LEU A 427 -45.03 35.96 -5.81
CA LEU A 427 -45.74 36.79 -6.76
C LEU A 427 -45.70 38.25 -6.29
N ILE A 428 -45.19 39.13 -7.14
CA ILE A 428 -45.14 40.58 -6.93
C ILE A 428 -45.67 41.30 -8.18
N GLU A 429 -46.20 42.50 -7.97
CA GLU A 429 -46.50 43.46 -9.03
C GLU A 429 -45.34 44.45 -9.12
N ASP A 430 -44.69 44.55 -10.27
CA ASP A 430 -43.63 45.54 -10.53
C ASP A 430 -43.73 46.00 -11.99
N GLU A 431 -43.61 47.31 -12.22
CA GLU A 431 -43.73 47.94 -13.55
C GLU A 431 -45.01 47.59 -14.32
N GLY A 432 -46.10 47.27 -13.61
CA GLY A 432 -47.39 46.88 -14.21
C GLY A 432 -47.44 45.44 -14.71
N GLU A 433 -46.43 44.63 -14.41
CA GLU A 433 -46.38 43.20 -14.72
C GLU A 433 -46.44 42.35 -13.45
N SER A 434 -47.21 41.26 -13.51
CA SER A 434 -47.17 40.22 -12.49
C SER A 434 -45.91 39.36 -12.66
N ARG A 435 -44.98 39.45 -11.71
CA ARG A 435 -43.67 38.78 -11.74
C ARG A 435 -43.54 37.80 -10.59
N TYR A 436 -43.05 36.59 -10.85
CA TYR A 436 -42.67 35.64 -9.80
C TYR A 436 -41.21 35.84 -9.44
N LYS A 437 -40.93 36.66 -8.43
CA LYS A 437 -39.57 36.91 -7.94
C LYS A 437 -39.01 35.63 -7.33
N ILE A 438 -37.90 35.14 -7.88
CA ILE A 438 -37.23 33.93 -7.39
C ILE A 438 -36.65 34.24 -6.01
N THR A 439 -37.06 33.47 -5.00
CA THR A 439 -36.47 33.54 -3.65
C THR A 439 -35.42 32.45 -3.49
N ASP A 440 -35.75 31.22 -3.90
CA ASP A 440 -34.91 30.05 -3.70
C ASP A 440 -34.96 29.14 -4.93
N ILE A 441 -33.80 28.61 -5.33
CA ILE A 441 -33.69 27.60 -6.39
C ILE A 441 -33.39 26.27 -5.71
N ILE A 442 -34.32 25.33 -5.81
CA ILE A 442 -34.17 23.96 -5.29
C ILE A 442 -33.50 23.08 -6.34
N GLY A 443 -33.91 23.22 -7.61
CA GLY A 443 -33.48 22.39 -8.72
C GLY A 443 -34.15 21.02 -8.73
N ARG A 444 -34.36 20.46 -9.92
CA ARG A 444 -34.92 19.11 -10.09
C ARG A 444 -33.90 18.02 -9.76
N ASP A 445 -32.64 18.26 -10.10
CA ASP A 445 -31.58 17.27 -9.97
C ASP A 445 -31.03 17.23 -8.54
N ASP A 446 -31.13 16.07 -7.90
CA ASP A 446 -30.64 15.83 -6.54
C ASP A 446 -29.10 15.81 -6.41
N GLY A 447 -28.39 15.80 -7.54
CA GLY A 447 -26.94 15.63 -7.62
C GLY A 447 -26.14 16.93 -7.54
N ILE A 448 -26.75 18.04 -7.11
CA ILE A 448 -26.09 19.36 -7.03
C ILE A 448 -26.37 20.01 -5.66
N GLY A 449 -25.40 20.78 -5.16
CA GLY A 449 -25.56 21.57 -3.92
C GLY A 449 -25.37 20.78 -2.61
N VAL A 450 -26.12 21.16 -1.57
CA VAL A 450 -25.87 20.74 -0.17
C VAL A 450 -26.17 19.27 0.11
N LYS A 451 -27.00 18.61 -0.71
CA LYS A 451 -27.26 17.17 -0.59
C LYS A 451 -25.98 16.35 -0.80
N ASN A 452 -25.17 16.73 -1.78
CA ASN A 452 -23.85 16.14 -2.01
C ASN A 452 -22.93 16.32 -0.80
N LEU A 453 -22.95 17.49 -0.15
CA LEU A 453 -22.12 17.74 1.03
C LEU A 453 -22.53 16.85 2.22
N ARG A 454 -23.83 16.63 2.41
CA ARG A 454 -24.33 15.69 3.44
C ARG A 454 -23.86 14.27 3.16
N CYS A 455 -23.96 13.81 1.91
CA CYS A 455 -23.51 12.47 1.51
C CYS A 455 -21.99 12.33 1.60
N ALA A 456 -21.22 13.34 1.18
CA ALA A 456 -19.78 13.42 1.38
C ALA A 456 -19.38 13.32 2.87
N GLY A 457 -20.10 14.01 3.76
CA GLY A 457 -19.89 13.90 5.21
C GLY A 457 -20.19 12.50 5.75
N MET A 458 -21.19 11.82 5.18
CA MET A 458 -21.56 10.44 5.54
C MET A 458 -20.43 9.46 5.23
N ILE A 459 -19.87 9.50 4.01
CA ILE A 459 -18.76 8.62 3.61
C ILE A 459 -17.45 8.97 4.31
N ALA A 460 -17.23 10.23 4.69
CA ALA A 460 -16.10 10.62 5.53
C ALA A 460 -16.20 9.99 6.93
N GLY A 461 -17.39 10.03 7.54
CA GLY A 461 -17.67 9.38 8.82
C GLY A 461 -17.43 7.87 8.77
N GLU A 462 -18.01 7.20 7.79
CA GLU A 462 -17.80 5.74 7.60
C GLU A 462 -16.32 5.43 7.32
N SER A 463 -15.60 6.24 6.54
CA SER A 463 -14.17 5.98 6.29
C SER A 463 -13.31 6.14 7.54
N SER A 464 -13.64 7.10 8.41
CA SER A 464 -12.97 7.27 9.71
C SER A 464 -13.23 6.07 10.63
N GLN A 465 -14.45 5.52 10.60
CA GLN A 465 -14.81 4.32 11.35
C GLN A 465 -14.13 3.07 10.77
N ALA A 466 -14.15 2.90 9.44
CA ALA A 466 -13.53 1.79 8.73
C ALA A 466 -12.04 1.65 9.06
N TYR A 467 -11.29 2.75 9.12
CA TYR A 467 -9.87 2.70 9.51
C TYR A 467 -9.61 2.04 10.87
N LYS A 468 -10.53 2.19 11.83
CA LYS A 468 -10.41 1.60 13.17
C LYS A 468 -10.81 0.13 13.24
N ASP A 469 -11.57 -0.34 12.25
CA ASP A 469 -12.20 -1.66 12.27
C ASP A 469 -11.59 -2.64 11.26
N VAL A 470 -11.15 -2.15 10.09
CA VAL A 470 -10.59 -2.96 9.01
C VAL A 470 -9.38 -2.27 8.39
N ILE A 471 -8.55 -3.05 7.72
CA ILE A 471 -7.42 -2.53 6.95
C ILE A 471 -7.94 -1.66 5.80
N THR A 472 -7.51 -0.40 5.75
CA THR A 472 -7.82 0.54 4.68
C THR A 472 -6.55 0.95 3.94
N ILE A 473 -6.55 0.85 2.61
CA ILE A 473 -5.47 1.31 1.74
C ILE A 473 -6.06 2.16 0.62
N SER A 474 -5.44 3.31 0.33
CA SER A 474 -5.82 4.19 -0.78
C SER A 474 -4.69 4.29 -1.80
N MET A 475 -5.03 4.25 -3.09
CA MET A 475 -4.12 4.55 -4.19
C MET A 475 -4.59 5.77 -4.95
N VAL A 476 -3.72 6.74 -5.19
CA VAL A 476 -4.02 7.95 -5.96
C VAL A 476 -3.39 7.82 -7.33
N THR A 477 -4.21 7.58 -8.35
CA THR A 477 -3.76 7.31 -9.73
C THR A 477 -3.75 8.55 -10.63
N CYS A 478 -4.66 9.51 -10.40
CA CYS A 478 -4.78 10.72 -11.23
C CYS A 478 -4.86 12.00 -10.39
N ARG A 479 -6.03 12.27 -9.84
CA ARG A 479 -6.28 13.43 -8.99
C ARG A 479 -7.28 13.05 -7.92
N ALA A 480 -7.04 13.51 -6.71
CA ALA A 480 -7.94 13.41 -5.58
C ALA A 480 -8.25 14.82 -5.10
N ILE A 481 -9.50 15.27 -5.28
CA ILE A 481 -9.90 16.65 -5.06
C ILE A 481 -10.96 16.74 -3.96
N GLY A 482 -10.81 17.69 -3.03
CA GLY A 482 -11.82 17.99 -2.02
C GLY A 482 -12.13 16.79 -1.13
N ILE A 483 -13.36 16.27 -1.16
CA ILE A 483 -13.73 15.08 -0.38
C ILE A 483 -12.86 13.85 -0.73
N GLY A 484 -12.48 13.67 -1.99
CA GLY A 484 -11.61 12.57 -2.41
C GLY A 484 -10.24 12.62 -1.74
N ALA A 485 -9.69 13.82 -1.51
CA ALA A 485 -8.44 14.01 -0.76
C ALA A 485 -8.60 13.65 0.73
N TYR A 486 -9.73 14.02 1.34
CA TYR A 486 -10.02 13.63 2.72
C TYR A 486 -10.22 12.12 2.87
N LEU A 487 -10.91 11.45 1.95
CA LEU A 487 -11.08 9.99 1.99
C LEU A 487 -9.73 9.26 1.93
N VAL A 488 -8.79 9.77 1.12
CA VAL A 488 -7.42 9.25 1.06
C VAL A 488 -6.73 9.41 2.42
N ARG A 489 -6.79 10.59 3.05
CA ARG A 489 -6.18 10.81 4.37
C ARG A 489 -6.88 10.02 5.49
N LEU A 490 -8.20 9.86 5.44
CA LEU A 490 -8.99 9.08 6.40
C LEU A 490 -8.75 7.57 6.23
N GLY A 491 -8.45 7.13 5.00
CA GLY A 491 -7.97 5.78 4.71
C GLY A 491 -6.54 5.53 5.19
N GLN A 492 -5.81 6.58 5.61
CA GLN A 492 -4.49 6.60 6.23
C GLN A 492 -3.36 6.13 5.34
N ARG A 493 -3.39 4.88 4.87
CA ARG A 493 -2.29 4.23 4.14
C ARG A 493 -2.36 4.57 2.67
N VAL A 494 -1.45 5.41 2.17
CA VAL A 494 -1.55 5.99 0.82
C VAL A 494 -0.40 5.59 -0.09
N ILE A 495 -0.75 5.04 -1.24
CA ILE A 495 0.15 4.80 -2.38
C ILE A 495 -0.08 5.92 -3.40
N HIS A 496 0.97 6.67 -3.73
CA HIS A 496 0.85 7.89 -4.54
C HIS A 496 1.60 7.74 -5.87
N ILE A 497 0.88 7.78 -7.00
CA ILE A 497 1.52 7.70 -8.31
C ILE A 497 2.19 9.04 -8.67
N GLU A 498 3.43 9.03 -9.20
CA GLU A 498 4.29 10.21 -9.38
C GLU A 498 3.66 11.38 -10.17
N ASN A 499 2.81 11.08 -11.16
CA ASN A 499 2.15 12.10 -11.99
C ASN A 499 0.77 12.53 -11.47
N SER A 500 0.39 12.12 -10.25
CA SER A 500 -0.91 12.40 -9.65
C SER A 500 -0.83 13.39 -8.50
N HIS A 501 -1.97 13.97 -8.09
CA HIS A 501 -2.00 14.95 -7.00
C HIS A 501 -3.20 14.82 -6.06
N ILE A 502 -2.96 15.11 -4.77
CA ILE A 502 -3.94 15.19 -3.70
C ILE A 502 -4.12 16.66 -3.32
N ILE A 503 -5.24 17.28 -3.69
CA ILE A 503 -5.47 18.72 -3.46
C ILE A 503 -6.83 18.99 -2.83
N LEU A 504 -6.91 20.06 -2.06
CA LEU A 504 -8.19 20.58 -1.57
C LEU A 504 -8.81 21.55 -2.56
N THR A 505 -7.98 22.46 -3.11
CA THR A 505 -8.40 23.53 -4.01
C THR A 505 -7.46 23.57 -5.21
N GLY A 506 -8.01 23.74 -6.42
CA GLY A 506 -7.22 23.83 -7.65
C GLY A 506 -6.32 25.08 -7.69
N ALA A 507 -5.12 24.95 -8.25
CA ALA A 507 -4.14 26.04 -8.37
C ALA A 507 -4.73 27.29 -9.06
N GLY A 508 -5.51 27.11 -10.13
CA GLY A 508 -6.16 28.21 -10.83
C GLY A 508 -7.20 28.95 -9.97
N ALA A 509 -7.86 28.28 -9.02
CA ALA A 509 -8.79 28.93 -8.10
C ALA A 509 -8.04 29.76 -7.04
N LEU A 510 -6.91 29.26 -6.54
CA LEU A 510 -6.04 30.00 -5.62
C LEU A 510 -5.43 31.26 -6.27
N ASN A 511 -4.97 31.15 -7.51
CA ASN A 511 -4.46 32.30 -8.26
C ASN A 511 -5.52 33.39 -8.44
N LYS A 512 -6.76 33.00 -8.75
CA LYS A 512 -7.90 33.94 -8.84
C LYS A 512 -8.19 34.60 -7.50
N LEU A 513 -8.13 33.86 -6.39
CA LEU A 513 -8.34 34.39 -5.04
C LEU A 513 -7.24 35.39 -4.65
N LEU A 514 -5.99 35.10 -4.99
CA LEU A 514 -4.83 35.96 -4.71
C LEU A 514 -4.69 37.13 -5.69
N GLY A 515 -5.44 37.14 -6.80
CA GLY A 515 -5.38 38.17 -7.85
C GLY A 515 -4.12 38.13 -8.71
N ARG A 516 -3.29 37.09 -8.59
CA ARG A 516 -2.03 36.91 -9.35
C ARG A 516 -1.73 35.43 -9.55
N GLU A 517 -0.96 35.12 -10.60
CA GLU A 517 -0.50 33.75 -10.88
C GLU A 517 0.64 33.35 -9.96
N VAL A 518 0.33 32.66 -8.86
CA VAL A 518 1.31 32.16 -7.88
C VAL A 518 1.71 30.72 -8.21
N TYR A 519 0.73 29.86 -8.43
CA TYR A 519 0.93 28.43 -8.66
C TYR A 519 0.70 28.09 -10.12
N THR A 520 1.63 27.38 -10.75
CA THR A 520 1.56 27.01 -12.18
C THR A 520 0.97 25.62 -12.41
N SER A 521 0.97 24.77 -11.38
CA SER A 521 0.48 23.38 -11.47
C SER A 521 -0.14 22.92 -10.17
N ASN A 522 -1.15 22.06 -10.24
CA ASN A 522 -1.72 21.39 -9.07
C ASN A 522 -0.69 20.50 -8.35
N ASN A 523 0.30 19.96 -9.08
CA ASN A 523 1.36 19.16 -8.47
C ASN A 523 2.21 19.98 -7.50
N GLN A 524 2.36 21.30 -7.69
CA GLN A 524 3.09 22.16 -6.74
C GLN A 524 2.43 22.21 -5.36
N LEU A 525 1.14 21.90 -5.27
CA LEU A 525 0.36 21.92 -4.03
C LEU A 525 0.12 20.51 -3.47
N GLY A 526 -0.06 19.52 -4.36
CA GLY A 526 -0.54 18.19 -3.98
C GLY A 526 0.22 17.02 -4.59
N GLY A 527 1.29 17.27 -5.34
CA GLY A 527 2.11 16.21 -5.94
C GLY A 527 2.91 15.44 -4.90
N VAL A 528 3.63 14.40 -5.35
CA VAL A 528 4.45 13.54 -4.49
C VAL A 528 5.50 14.32 -3.70
N GLN A 529 6.05 15.38 -4.27
CA GLN A 529 7.05 16.24 -3.63
C GLN A 529 6.50 17.04 -2.45
N ILE A 530 5.18 17.08 -2.28
CA ILE A 530 4.53 17.65 -1.09
C ILE A 530 4.07 16.52 -0.18
N MET A 531 3.28 15.58 -0.72
CA MET A 531 2.56 14.59 0.09
C MET A 531 3.45 13.46 0.63
N HIS A 532 4.49 13.07 -0.10
CA HIS A 532 5.46 12.10 0.42
C HIS A 532 6.39 12.75 1.45
N ASN A 533 6.79 14.00 1.19
CA ASN A 533 7.71 14.79 2.03
C ASN A 533 7.07 15.29 3.33
N ASN A 534 5.74 15.25 3.45
CA ASN A 534 5.01 15.59 4.68
C ASN A 534 4.34 14.39 5.37
N GLY A 535 4.52 13.17 4.83
CA GLY A 535 3.99 11.93 5.41
C GLY A 535 2.52 11.62 5.12
N VAL A 536 1.83 12.37 4.26
CA VAL A 536 0.48 11.99 3.80
C VAL A 536 0.54 10.76 2.88
N SER A 537 1.56 10.69 2.04
CA SER A 537 1.82 9.54 1.17
C SER A 537 2.86 8.64 1.83
N HIS A 538 2.54 7.36 2.00
CA HIS A 538 3.43 6.37 2.61
C HIS A 538 4.45 5.84 1.63
N VAL A 539 4.09 5.68 0.36
CA VAL A 539 5.01 5.25 -0.71
C VAL A 539 4.61 5.87 -2.04
N THR A 540 5.59 6.06 -2.92
CA THR A 540 5.38 6.50 -4.30
C THR A 540 5.57 5.38 -5.29
N ALA A 541 4.84 5.41 -6.41
CA ALA A 541 5.01 4.49 -7.51
C ALA A 541 5.06 5.22 -8.86
N PRO A 542 5.84 4.71 -9.83
CA PRO A 542 5.98 5.34 -11.14
C PRO A 542 4.70 5.24 -11.98
N ASP A 543 3.94 4.15 -11.82
CA ASP A 543 2.73 3.85 -12.58
C ASP A 543 1.71 3.06 -11.75
N ASP A 544 0.49 2.96 -12.28
CA ASP A 544 -0.65 2.30 -11.66
C ASP A 544 -0.39 0.81 -11.37
N LEU A 545 0.35 0.11 -12.23
CA LEU A 545 0.63 -1.33 -12.10
C LEU A 545 1.58 -1.59 -10.93
N GLN A 546 2.63 -0.79 -10.82
CA GLN A 546 3.54 -0.83 -9.68
C GLN A 546 2.82 -0.42 -8.38
N GLY A 547 1.88 0.53 -8.45
CA GLY A 547 1.03 0.90 -7.31
C GLY A 547 0.20 -0.28 -6.80
N ILE A 548 -0.44 -1.05 -7.69
CA ILE A 548 -1.22 -2.25 -7.34
C ILE A 548 -0.32 -3.36 -6.80
N TYR A 549 0.85 -3.56 -7.38
CA TYR A 549 1.83 -4.51 -6.86
C TYR A 549 2.26 -4.17 -5.43
N LEU A 550 2.54 -2.88 -5.14
CA LEU A 550 2.86 -2.44 -3.77
C LEU A 550 1.68 -2.64 -2.81
N MET A 551 0.44 -2.41 -3.27
CA MET A 551 -0.77 -2.66 -2.50
C MET A 551 -0.89 -4.13 -2.09
N LEU A 552 -0.63 -5.06 -3.02
CA LEU A 552 -0.63 -6.49 -2.73
C LEU A 552 0.55 -6.89 -1.84
N LYS A 553 1.75 -6.29 -2.01
CA LYS A 553 2.87 -6.49 -1.09
C LYS A 553 2.53 -6.06 0.34
N TRP A 554 1.86 -4.93 0.53
CA TRP A 554 1.40 -4.50 1.85
C TRP A 554 0.39 -5.47 2.45
N LEU A 555 -0.61 -5.90 1.65
CA LEU A 555 -1.56 -6.91 2.09
C LEU A 555 -0.87 -8.22 2.49
N SER A 556 0.26 -8.59 1.88
CA SER A 556 1.00 -9.81 2.23
C SER A 556 1.46 -9.85 3.70
N TYR A 557 1.68 -8.70 4.33
CA TYR A 557 2.03 -8.64 5.76
C TYR A 557 0.80 -8.73 6.66
N MET A 558 -0.38 -8.37 6.15
CA MET A 558 -1.59 -8.14 6.94
C MET A 558 -2.53 -9.34 6.95
N PRO A 559 -3.28 -9.56 8.04
CA PRO A 559 -4.24 -10.66 8.13
C PRO A 559 -5.35 -10.56 7.08
N LYS A 560 -5.96 -11.70 6.72
CA LYS A 560 -7.03 -11.75 5.71
C LYS A 560 -8.32 -11.04 6.15
N SER A 561 -8.59 -11.01 7.46
CA SER A 561 -9.72 -10.33 8.08
C SER A 561 -9.35 -9.96 9.52
N ARG A 562 -10.10 -9.04 10.13
CA ARG A 562 -9.94 -8.63 11.53
C ARG A 562 -9.95 -9.85 12.46
N GLY A 563 -8.96 -9.95 13.34
CA GLY A 563 -8.79 -11.05 14.29
C GLY A 563 -8.36 -12.38 13.68
N ALA A 564 -8.06 -12.44 12.38
CA ALA A 564 -7.47 -13.63 11.77
C ALA A 564 -5.98 -13.74 12.12
N GLU A 565 -5.42 -14.94 11.96
CA GLU A 565 -4.00 -15.15 12.16
C GLU A 565 -3.14 -14.34 11.17
N LEU A 566 -1.96 -13.93 11.65
CA LEU A 566 -0.97 -13.28 10.80
C LEU A 566 -0.51 -14.22 9.68
N PRO A 567 -0.23 -13.68 8.47
CA PRO A 567 0.28 -14.46 7.35
C PRO A 567 1.76 -14.83 7.56
N VAL A 568 2.03 -15.75 8.49
CA VAL A 568 3.37 -16.28 8.73
C VAL A 568 3.74 -17.20 7.57
N MET A 569 4.83 -16.87 6.88
CA MET A 569 5.33 -17.64 5.75
C MET A 569 6.51 -18.50 6.16
N GLU A 570 6.78 -19.58 5.43
CA GLU A 570 8.03 -20.32 5.57
C GLU A 570 9.21 -19.43 5.12
N PRO A 571 10.20 -19.16 5.98
CA PRO A 571 11.28 -18.25 5.65
C PRO A 571 12.31 -18.91 4.72
N LEU A 572 12.78 -18.18 3.71
CA LEU A 572 14.01 -18.54 2.98
C LEU A 572 15.26 -18.22 3.80
N ASP A 573 15.14 -17.24 4.70
CA ASP A 573 16.20 -16.79 5.58
C ASP A 573 16.11 -17.52 6.93
N PRO A 574 17.05 -18.43 7.27
CA PRO A 574 16.96 -19.26 8.46
C PRO A 574 16.76 -18.46 9.74
N VAL A 575 15.97 -18.99 10.66
CA VAL A 575 15.71 -18.37 11.97
C VAL A 575 16.95 -18.45 12.86
N ASP A 576 17.70 -19.54 12.76
CA ASP A 576 18.82 -19.92 13.62
C ASP A 576 20.17 -19.32 13.20
N ARG A 577 20.19 -18.43 12.20
CA ARG A 577 21.39 -17.70 11.83
C ARG A 577 21.70 -16.55 12.78
N ASP A 578 22.97 -16.17 12.78
CA ASP A 578 23.45 -15.00 13.51
C ASP A 578 23.20 -13.71 12.72
N VAL A 579 23.10 -12.60 13.44
CA VAL A 579 23.12 -11.26 12.84
C VAL A 579 24.56 -10.85 12.61
N ILE A 580 24.92 -10.61 11.35
CA ILE A 580 26.31 -10.36 10.93
C ILE A 580 26.62 -8.87 11.00
N PHE A 581 25.76 -8.03 10.40
CA PHE A 581 25.96 -6.58 10.49
C PHE A 581 25.83 -6.13 11.94
N THR A 582 26.84 -5.46 12.48
CA THR A 582 26.84 -4.95 13.86
C THR A 582 26.88 -3.42 13.85
N PRO A 583 25.92 -2.75 14.52
CA PRO A 583 25.96 -1.31 14.75
C PRO A 583 27.29 -0.82 15.32
N THR A 584 27.71 0.38 14.93
CA THR A 584 28.93 1.01 15.46
C THR A 584 28.60 2.26 16.25
N ARG A 585 29.55 2.75 17.05
CA ARG A 585 29.43 4.06 17.72
C ARG A 585 29.40 5.24 16.75
N LEU A 586 29.98 5.08 15.55
CA LEU A 586 29.92 6.09 14.52
C LEU A 586 28.56 6.05 13.83
N PRO A 587 28.04 7.19 13.34
CA PRO A 587 26.78 7.21 12.60
C PRO A 587 26.78 6.27 11.39
N TYR A 588 25.69 5.55 11.22
CA TYR A 588 25.44 4.57 10.16
C TYR A 588 23.98 4.63 9.70
N ASP A 589 23.69 4.10 8.52
CA ASP A 589 22.31 3.97 8.04
C ASP A 589 21.61 2.83 8.81
N PRO A 590 20.53 3.11 9.56
CA PRO A 590 19.86 2.06 10.32
C PRO A 590 19.26 0.97 9.43
N ARG A 591 19.01 1.23 8.14
CA ARG A 591 18.53 0.21 7.19
C ARG A 591 19.47 -0.99 7.10
N PHE A 592 20.77 -0.80 7.35
CA PHE A 592 21.74 -1.89 7.39
C PHE A 592 21.51 -2.84 8.58
N LEU A 593 21.09 -2.32 9.73
CA LEU A 593 20.74 -3.16 10.89
C LEU A 593 19.46 -3.97 10.64
N LEU A 594 18.55 -3.42 9.83
CA LEU A 594 17.27 -4.05 9.51
C LEU A 594 17.42 -5.12 8.41
N ALA A 595 17.92 -4.73 7.24
CA ALA A 595 17.92 -5.56 6.03
C ALA A 595 19.29 -6.13 5.64
N GLY A 596 20.37 -5.66 6.27
CA GLY A 596 21.74 -5.98 5.88
C GLY A 596 22.31 -5.02 4.83
N ARG A 597 23.55 -5.28 4.42
CA ARG A 597 24.25 -4.52 3.38
C ARG A 597 25.32 -5.35 2.70
N GLU A 598 25.80 -4.91 1.55
CA GLU A 598 27.04 -5.45 0.99
C GLU A 598 28.25 -5.04 1.85
N SER A 599 29.16 -5.98 2.11
CA SER A 599 30.32 -5.74 2.96
C SER A 599 31.31 -4.80 2.27
N PRO A 600 31.74 -3.71 2.93
CA PRO A 600 32.74 -2.81 2.37
C PRO A 600 34.13 -3.44 2.29
N ASN A 601 34.40 -4.47 3.10
CA ASN A 601 35.70 -5.13 3.19
C ASN A 601 35.82 -6.36 2.26
N LEU A 602 34.68 -6.98 1.94
CA LEU A 602 34.61 -8.22 1.16
C LEU A 602 33.60 -8.03 0.01
N PRO A 603 34.06 -7.59 -1.19
CA PRO A 603 33.19 -7.39 -2.34
C PRO A 603 32.40 -8.65 -2.67
N GLY A 604 31.08 -8.53 -2.87
CA GLY A 604 30.18 -9.66 -3.13
C GLY A 604 29.75 -10.47 -1.90
N PHE A 605 30.22 -10.14 -0.69
CA PHE A 605 29.70 -10.74 0.55
C PHE A 605 28.59 -9.86 1.13
N TRP A 606 27.44 -10.46 1.44
CA TRP A 606 26.32 -9.77 2.08
C TRP A 606 26.39 -9.94 3.60
N GLU A 607 26.43 -8.82 4.33
CA GLU A 607 26.32 -8.78 5.79
C GLU A 607 24.84 -8.79 6.16
N ASP A 608 24.32 -9.93 6.60
CA ASP A 608 22.92 -10.07 6.98
C ASP A 608 22.54 -9.18 8.17
N GLY A 609 21.39 -8.51 8.03
CA GLY A 609 20.75 -7.73 9.09
C GLY A 609 19.88 -8.60 10.01
N PHE A 610 19.07 -7.94 10.83
CA PHE A 610 18.18 -8.60 11.79
C PHE A 610 16.99 -9.31 11.14
N PHE A 611 16.35 -8.68 10.14
CA PHE A 611 15.18 -9.22 9.45
C PHE A 611 15.54 -10.08 8.26
N ASP A 612 14.52 -10.76 7.71
CA ASP A 612 14.65 -11.60 6.53
C ASP A 612 15.11 -10.77 5.32
N TYR A 613 16.05 -11.32 4.54
CA TYR A 613 16.56 -10.67 3.33
C TYR A 613 15.44 -10.21 2.40
N GLY A 614 15.49 -8.93 1.99
CA GLY A 614 14.52 -8.33 1.06
C GLY A 614 13.09 -8.16 1.62
N SER A 615 12.87 -8.38 2.92
CA SER A 615 11.53 -8.29 3.52
C SER A 615 11.15 -6.90 4.02
N PHE A 616 12.12 -6.00 4.26
CA PHE A 616 11.88 -4.67 4.81
C PHE A 616 11.34 -3.71 3.74
N MET A 617 10.17 -3.13 3.99
CA MET A 617 9.52 -2.11 3.17
C MET A 617 9.32 -0.84 3.99
N GLU A 618 10.15 0.16 3.72
CA GLU A 618 10.08 1.48 4.37
C GLU A 618 8.85 2.27 3.92
N ILE A 619 8.27 3.06 4.83
CA ILE A 619 7.15 3.97 4.58
C ILE A 619 7.48 5.40 5.04
N MET A 620 6.92 6.38 4.34
CA MET A 620 7.10 7.81 4.61
C MET A 620 8.59 8.19 4.66
N GLN A 621 9.40 7.64 3.75
CA GLN A 621 10.87 7.73 3.79
C GLN A 621 11.41 9.18 3.82
N PRO A 622 10.93 10.13 2.99
CA PRO A 622 11.54 11.45 2.92
C PRO A 622 11.04 12.41 4.01
N TRP A 623 9.96 12.06 4.72
CA TRP A 623 9.42 12.85 5.83
C TRP A 623 9.99 12.39 7.18
N ALA A 624 10.45 13.33 8.01
CA ALA A 624 11.03 13.07 9.32
C ALA A 624 12.05 11.91 9.30
N GLN A 625 13.08 12.04 8.47
CA GLN A 625 14.03 10.95 8.17
C GLN A 625 14.90 10.55 9.37
N THR A 626 14.83 11.32 10.48
CA THR A 626 15.41 10.97 11.78
C THR A 626 14.82 9.68 12.38
N VAL A 627 13.65 9.26 11.93
CA VAL A 627 13.02 7.97 12.29
C VAL A 627 12.65 7.21 11.02
N VAL A 628 13.03 5.93 10.98
CA VAL A 628 12.76 4.98 9.91
C VAL A 628 11.63 4.05 10.35
N CYS A 629 10.53 4.04 9.60
CA CYS A 629 9.36 3.19 9.86
C CYS A 629 9.11 2.27 8.67
N GLY A 630 8.65 1.06 8.91
CA GLY A 630 8.31 0.13 7.82
C GLY A 630 7.75 -1.19 8.30
N ARG A 631 7.55 -2.12 7.36
CA ARG A 631 7.13 -3.51 7.64
C ARG A 631 8.27 -4.44 7.26
N ALA A 632 8.49 -5.50 8.03
CA ALA A 632 9.49 -6.52 7.73
C ALA A 632 8.96 -7.92 8.07
N ARG A 633 9.78 -8.94 7.81
CA ARG A 633 9.55 -10.30 8.34
C ARG A 633 10.72 -10.74 9.20
N LEU A 634 10.42 -11.37 10.33
CA LEU A 634 11.37 -12.03 11.21
C LEU A 634 11.06 -13.54 11.19
N GLY A 635 11.88 -14.32 10.48
CA GLY A 635 11.64 -15.75 10.32
C GLY A 635 10.27 -16.04 9.71
N GLY A 636 9.84 -15.22 8.76
CA GLY A 636 8.54 -15.30 8.11
C GLY A 636 7.38 -14.60 8.84
N ILE A 637 7.53 -14.24 10.13
CA ILE A 637 6.51 -13.51 10.89
C ILE A 637 6.50 -12.04 10.47
N PRO A 638 5.37 -11.50 9.95
CA PRO A 638 5.29 -10.09 9.58
C PRO A 638 5.24 -9.20 10.83
N VAL A 639 6.03 -8.12 10.81
CA VAL A 639 6.13 -7.17 11.93
C VAL A 639 6.16 -5.71 11.44
N GLY A 640 5.62 -4.79 12.23
CA GLY A 640 5.89 -3.37 12.12
C GLY A 640 7.25 -3.03 12.76
N VAL A 641 7.98 -2.10 12.17
CA VAL A 641 9.35 -1.75 12.57
C VAL A 641 9.49 -0.24 12.72
N ILE A 642 10.10 0.18 13.81
CA ILE A 642 10.55 1.56 14.03
C ILE A 642 12.03 1.53 14.43
N ALA A 643 12.87 2.29 13.73
CA ALA A 643 14.29 2.42 14.01
C ALA A 643 14.71 3.90 13.94
N VAL A 644 15.84 4.23 14.56
CA VAL A 644 16.32 5.60 14.68
C VAL A 644 17.50 5.84 13.73
N GLU A 645 17.45 6.92 12.96
CA GLU A 645 18.59 7.36 12.17
C GLU A 645 19.64 8.00 13.09
N THR A 646 20.89 7.59 12.88
CA THR A 646 22.02 8.03 13.71
C THR A 646 22.80 9.17 13.07
N ARG A 647 22.69 9.31 11.74
CA ARG A 647 23.29 10.41 11.01
C ARG A 647 22.46 11.68 11.20
N THR A 648 23.12 12.82 11.13
CA THR A 648 22.44 14.10 10.98
C THR A 648 21.76 14.13 9.61
N VAL A 649 20.47 14.45 9.61
CA VAL A 649 19.63 14.56 8.42
C VAL A 649 19.49 16.03 8.05
N GLU A 650 19.52 16.34 6.77
CA GLU A 650 19.18 17.66 6.24
C GLU A 650 17.78 17.63 5.64
N ILE A 651 16.95 18.59 6.04
CA ILE A 651 15.57 18.73 5.58
C ILE A 651 15.45 20.03 4.81
N ASP A 652 15.04 19.92 3.55
CA ASP A 652 14.73 21.05 2.69
C ASP A 652 13.28 21.50 2.90
N ILE A 653 13.11 22.69 3.49
CA ILE A 653 11.82 23.37 3.56
C ILE A 653 11.66 24.22 2.31
N PRO A 654 10.67 23.94 1.44
CA PRO A 654 10.45 24.72 0.24
C PRO A 654 9.98 26.15 0.57
N ALA A 655 10.36 27.12 -0.27
CA ALA A 655 9.83 28.47 -0.20
C ALA A 655 8.33 28.47 -0.53
N ASP A 656 7.54 29.29 0.16
CA ASP A 656 6.14 29.54 -0.19
C ASP A 656 6.05 30.60 -1.28
N PRO A 657 5.65 30.28 -2.53
CA PRO A 657 5.55 31.26 -3.60
C PRO A 657 4.49 32.35 -3.34
N ALA A 658 3.55 32.11 -2.42
CA ALA A 658 2.55 33.12 -2.03
C ALA A 658 3.16 34.22 -1.17
N ASN A 659 4.25 33.96 -0.46
CA ASN A 659 4.97 34.97 0.33
C ASN A 659 6.31 35.32 -0.33
N LEU A 660 6.45 36.56 -0.79
CA LEU A 660 7.65 37.02 -1.51
C LEU A 660 8.92 37.04 -0.64
N ASP A 661 8.76 37.12 0.69
CA ASP A 661 9.88 37.08 1.64
C ASP A 661 10.27 35.63 2.04
N SER A 662 9.54 34.62 1.55
CA SER A 662 9.85 33.22 1.84
C SER A 662 11.02 32.74 0.98
N GLU A 663 11.99 32.12 1.63
CA GLU A 663 13.13 31.48 1.00
C GLU A 663 13.17 29.99 1.37
N ALA A 664 13.76 29.17 0.49
CA ALA A 664 13.99 27.77 0.79
C ALA A 664 15.05 27.66 1.88
N LYS A 665 14.79 26.83 2.89
CA LYS A 665 15.66 26.69 4.07
C LYS A 665 16.06 25.25 4.24
N VAL A 666 17.35 25.01 4.45
CA VAL A 666 17.88 23.70 4.82
C VAL A 666 18.04 23.67 6.34
N ILE A 667 17.34 22.76 7.01
CA ILE A 667 17.45 22.57 8.45
C ILE A 667 18.18 21.25 8.71
N SER A 668 19.20 21.32 9.55
CA SER A 668 19.92 20.15 10.02
C SER A 668 19.26 19.62 11.29
N GLN A 669 18.81 18.37 11.26
CA GLN A 669 18.29 17.64 12.40
C GLN A 669 19.30 16.58 12.84
N ALA A 670 19.74 16.64 14.09
CA ALA A 670 20.67 15.65 14.63
C ALA A 670 20.02 14.25 14.69
N GLY A 671 20.79 13.20 14.39
CA GLY A 671 20.35 11.83 14.63
C GLY A 671 20.15 11.55 16.12
N GLN A 672 19.42 10.47 16.44
CA GLN A 672 19.15 10.03 17.82
C GLN A 672 18.34 11.03 18.68
N VAL A 673 17.65 12.00 18.08
CA VAL A 673 16.82 12.99 18.78
C VAL A 673 15.41 13.00 18.20
N TRP A 674 14.40 13.11 19.07
CA TRP A 674 13.03 13.36 18.62
C TRP A 674 12.75 14.85 18.41
N PHE A 675 12.34 15.16 17.18
CA PHE A 675 11.75 16.40 16.70
C PHE A 675 10.23 16.27 16.52
N PRO A 676 9.48 17.38 16.40
CA PRO A 676 8.01 17.35 16.31
C PRO A 676 7.47 16.43 15.21
N ASP A 677 8.09 16.49 14.04
CA ASP A 677 7.79 15.65 12.89
C ASP A 677 8.08 14.16 13.16
N SER A 678 9.23 13.84 13.75
CA SER A 678 9.64 12.47 14.06
C SER A 678 8.79 11.83 15.17
N ALA A 679 8.39 12.59 16.18
CA ALA A 679 7.49 12.12 17.22
C ALA A 679 6.08 11.86 16.65
N TYR A 680 5.59 12.74 15.78
CA TYR A 680 4.31 12.54 15.08
C TYR A 680 4.35 11.33 14.14
N LYS A 681 5.44 11.17 13.35
CA LYS A 681 5.66 9.99 12.50
C LYS A 681 5.66 8.69 13.30
N THR A 682 6.32 8.70 14.46
CA THR A 682 6.37 7.55 15.37
C THR A 682 4.96 7.20 15.87
N ALA A 683 4.21 8.17 16.39
CA ALA A 683 2.85 7.94 16.89
C ALA A 683 1.88 7.47 15.78
N GLN A 684 1.96 8.05 14.57
CA GLN A 684 1.14 7.63 13.44
C GLN A 684 1.48 6.21 13.00
N ALA A 685 2.77 5.84 12.91
CA ALA A 685 3.18 4.49 12.55
C ALA A 685 2.70 3.44 13.56
N ILE A 686 2.78 3.73 14.87
CA ILE A 686 2.25 2.84 15.92
C ILE A 686 0.74 2.63 15.75
N ASN A 687 -0.02 3.68 15.50
CA ASN A 687 -1.46 3.57 15.24
C ASN A 687 -1.75 2.74 13.98
N ASP A 688 -1.02 2.97 12.88
CA ASP A 688 -1.20 2.25 11.62
C ASP A 688 -0.93 0.75 11.81
N PHE A 689 0.17 0.38 12.49
CA PHE A 689 0.53 -1.02 12.76
C PHE A 689 -0.43 -1.71 13.72
N ASN A 690 -0.97 -0.98 14.71
CA ASN A 690 -2.02 -1.50 15.59
C ASN A 690 -3.27 -1.86 14.80
N MET A 691 -3.72 -0.96 13.91
CA MET A 691 -4.88 -1.20 13.05
C MET A 691 -4.61 -2.23 11.93
N GLU A 692 -3.35 -2.64 11.73
CA GLU A 692 -2.96 -3.76 10.85
C GLU A 692 -2.84 -5.10 11.59
N GLU A 693 -3.02 -5.08 12.92
CA GLU A 693 -2.87 -6.22 13.80
C GLU A 693 -1.45 -6.84 13.80
N LEU A 694 -0.45 -6.05 13.42
CA LEU A 694 0.95 -6.47 13.42
C LEU A 694 1.54 -6.37 14.83
N PRO A 695 2.50 -7.23 15.21
CA PRO A 695 3.40 -6.94 16.32
C PRO A 695 4.39 -5.84 15.93
N LEU A 696 4.94 -5.15 16.92
CA LEU A 696 5.88 -4.03 16.73
C LEU A 696 7.26 -4.38 17.29
N ILE A 697 8.32 -4.06 16.53
CA ILE A 697 9.69 -4.04 17.03
C ILE A 697 10.25 -2.62 16.93
N VAL A 698 10.68 -2.08 18.06
CA VAL A 698 11.31 -0.75 18.16
C VAL A 698 12.79 -0.91 18.47
N PHE A 699 13.65 -0.54 17.53
CA PHE A 699 15.09 -0.43 17.74
C PHE A 699 15.41 0.92 18.36
N ALA A 700 15.32 1.01 19.68
CA ALA A 700 15.40 2.25 20.43
C ALA A 700 16.84 2.78 20.51
N ASN A 701 17.05 4.00 20.04
CA ASN A 701 18.35 4.68 20.05
C ASN A 701 18.19 6.21 20.10
N TRP A 702 17.39 6.69 21.05
CA TRP A 702 17.14 8.12 21.27
C TRP A 702 17.81 8.63 22.55
N ARG A 703 18.63 9.66 22.40
CA ARG A 703 19.25 10.40 23.52
C ARG A 703 18.31 11.39 24.18
N GLY A 704 17.12 11.60 23.63
CA GLY A 704 16.10 12.47 24.21
C GLY A 704 15.23 13.17 23.17
N PHE A 705 14.49 14.16 23.65
CA PHE A 705 13.69 15.08 22.84
C PHE A 705 14.48 16.36 22.56
N SER A 706 14.23 17.02 21.43
CA SER A 706 14.74 18.35 21.18
C SER A 706 14.12 19.35 22.15
N GLY A 707 14.94 19.88 23.06
CA GLY A 707 14.57 20.94 24.00
C GLY A 707 14.71 22.36 23.44
N GLY A 708 14.94 22.51 22.13
CA GLY A 708 15.09 23.81 21.48
C GLY A 708 13.81 24.64 21.55
N MET A 709 13.94 25.97 21.68
CA MET A 709 12.80 26.89 21.79
C MET A 709 11.80 26.71 20.63
N LYS A 710 12.31 26.53 19.41
CA LYS A 710 11.49 26.32 18.21
C LYS A 710 10.69 25.02 18.29
N ASP A 711 11.34 23.90 18.61
CA ASP A 711 10.67 22.59 18.66
C ASP A 711 9.66 22.49 19.82
N MET A 712 9.94 23.18 20.92
CA MET A 712 8.99 23.37 22.03
C MET A 712 7.77 24.19 21.59
N TYR A 713 7.98 25.28 20.83
CA TYR A 713 6.90 26.07 20.25
C TYR A 713 6.08 25.27 19.22
N ASP A 714 6.77 24.45 18.43
CA ASP A 714 6.20 23.51 17.46
C ASP A 714 5.58 22.26 18.14
N GLN A 715 5.36 22.31 19.46
CA GLN A 715 4.50 21.42 20.24
C GLN A 715 5.03 19.99 20.40
N ILE A 716 6.35 19.79 20.44
CA ILE A 716 6.98 18.47 20.65
C ILE A 716 6.36 17.67 21.81
N LEU A 717 5.99 18.33 22.91
CA LEU A 717 5.36 17.69 24.07
C LEU A 717 4.02 17.02 23.73
N LYS A 718 3.20 17.62 22.84
CA LYS A 718 1.94 17.01 22.41
C LYS A 718 2.19 15.74 21.61
N PHE A 719 3.17 15.77 20.70
CA PHE A 719 3.52 14.61 19.89
C PHE A 719 4.18 13.49 20.72
N GLY A 720 4.98 13.84 21.73
CA GLY A 720 5.49 12.88 22.70
C GLY A 720 4.36 12.17 23.47
N ALA A 721 3.32 12.90 23.88
CA ALA A 721 2.14 12.29 24.53
C ALA A 721 1.36 11.36 23.58
N MET A 722 1.26 11.70 22.29
CA MET A 722 0.60 10.85 21.30
C MET A 722 1.27 9.47 21.13
N ILE A 723 2.58 9.36 21.36
CA ILE A 723 3.28 8.06 21.37
C ILE A 723 2.76 7.19 22.51
N ILE A 724 2.64 7.75 23.72
CA ILE A 724 2.10 7.04 24.89
C ILE A 724 0.66 6.61 24.63
N ASP A 725 -0.18 7.51 24.11
CA ASP A 725 -1.59 7.20 23.80
C ASP A 725 -1.70 6.05 22.78
N ALA A 726 -0.84 6.04 21.77
CA ALA A 726 -0.80 4.99 20.75
C ALA A 726 -0.34 3.64 21.31
N LEU A 727 0.72 3.61 22.13
CA LEU A 727 1.23 2.39 22.78
C LEU A 727 0.23 1.84 23.80
N ARG A 728 -0.49 2.71 24.52
CA ARG A 728 -1.51 2.31 25.49
C ARG A 728 -2.71 1.62 24.85
N GLN A 729 -3.07 2.01 23.62
CA GLN A 729 -4.16 1.42 22.84
C GLN A 729 -3.74 0.22 21.99
N TYR A 730 -2.45 -0.14 22.03
CA TYR A 730 -1.89 -1.20 21.22
C TYR A 730 -2.32 -2.59 21.73
N ASN A 731 -2.77 -3.47 20.82
CA ASN A 731 -3.38 -4.76 21.18
C ASN A 731 -2.53 -5.98 20.82
N HIS A 732 -1.30 -5.78 20.33
CA HIS A 732 -0.41 -6.84 19.86
C HIS A 732 0.97 -6.72 20.53
N PRO A 733 1.81 -7.77 20.54
CA PRO A 733 3.13 -7.71 21.18
C PRO A 733 4.00 -6.56 20.64
N ILE A 734 4.62 -5.81 21.54
CA ILE A 734 5.59 -4.76 21.24
C ILE A 734 6.92 -5.13 21.92
N LEU A 735 7.98 -5.26 21.12
CA LEU A 735 9.32 -5.51 21.60
C LEU A 735 10.17 -4.25 21.41
N VAL A 736 10.58 -3.64 22.50
CA VAL A 736 11.54 -2.54 22.50
C VAL A 736 12.92 -3.15 22.72
N TYR A 737 13.83 -2.99 21.76
CA TYR A 737 15.20 -3.48 21.86
C TYR A 737 16.17 -2.31 21.73
N ILE A 738 17.09 -2.14 22.69
CA ILE A 738 18.17 -1.14 22.64
C ILE A 738 19.41 -1.79 21.98
N PRO A 739 19.78 -1.45 20.74
CA PRO A 739 20.89 -2.08 20.02
C PRO A 739 22.29 -1.85 20.62
N PRO A 740 23.33 -2.55 20.14
CA PRO A 740 24.72 -2.25 20.49
C PRO A 740 25.04 -0.78 20.29
N HIS A 741 25.71 -0.18 21.27
CA HIS A 741 26.11 1.22 21.27
C HIS A 741 24.94 2.23 21.16
N ALA A 742 23.71 1.76 21.22
CA ALA A 742 22.55 2.63 21.27
C ALA A 742 22.35 3.19 22.67
N GLU A 743 21.68 4.34 22.70
CA GLU A 743 21.43 5.08 23.92
C GLU A 743 19.93 5.34 24.06
N LEU A 744 19.40 5.16 25.28
CA LEU A 744 18.03 5.54 25.60
C LEU A 744 18.00 6.37 26.88
N ARG A 745 17.72 7.68 26.75
CA ARG A 745 17.89 8.62 27.87
C ARG A 745 16.64 9.40 28.23
N GLY A 746 16.50 9.69 29.52
CA GLY A 746 15.56 10.68 30.05
C GLY A 746 14.15 10.51 29.51
N GLY A 747 13.61 11.58 28.91
CA GLY A 747 12.26 11.57 28.34
C GLY A 747 12.06 10.53 27.24
N ALA A 748 13.12 10.14 26.50
CA ALA A 748 12.98 9.15 25.45
C ALA A 748 12.65 7.76 26.01
N TRP A 749 13.20 7.39 27.17
CA TRP A 749 12.83 6.16 27.87
C TRP A 749 11.36 6.20 28.30
N VAL A 750 10.94 7.31 28.92
CA VAL A 750 9.62 7.45 29.54
C VAL A 750 8.47 7.14 28.57
N VAL A 751 8.58 7.53 27.30
CA VAL A 751 7.48 7.36 26.34
C VAL A 751 7.45 5.98 25.65
N VAL A 752 8.44 5.11 25.90
CA VAL A 752 8.49 3.74 25.35
C VAL A 752 8.67 2.67 26.42
N ASP A 753 8.55 3.03 27.69
CA ASP A 753 8.69 2.11 28.81
C ASP A 753 7.60 1.03 28.78
N ALA A 754 7.96 -0.21 29.13
CA ALA A 754 7.04 -1.35 29.08
C ALA A 754 5.82 -1.18 30.01
N THR A 755 5.93 -0.38 31.07
CA THR A 755 4.82 -0.13 32.01
C THR A 755 3.64 0.64 31.41
N ILE A 756 3.81 1.28 30.25
CA ILE A 756 2.71 1.95 29.52
C ILE A 756 1.61 0.92 29.17
N ASN A 757 2.03 -0.29 28.78
CA ASN A 757 1.14 -1.37 28.41
C ASN A 757 1.77 -2.72 28.77
N GLU A 758 1.85 -3.01 30.07
CA GLU A 758 2.47 -4.22 30.66
C GLU A 758 1.96 -5.54 30.07
N LYS A 759 0.74 -5.53 29.52
CA LYS A 759 0.14 -6.71 28.88
C LYS A 759 0.83 -7.10 27.57
N TYR A 760 1.31 -6.12 26.81
CA TYR A 760 1.78 -6.34 25.45
C TYR A 760 3.22 -5.86 25.21
N MET A 761 3.80 -5.04 26.09
CA MET A 761 5.14 -4.48 25.92
C MET A 761 6.21 -5.25 26.69
N GLU A 762 7.30 -5.57 26.00
CA GLU A 762 8.53 -6.11 26.58
C GLU A 762 9.74 -5.30 26.10
N MET A 763 10.73 -5.14 26.98
CA MET A 763 11.89 -4.29 26.77
C MET A 763 13.20 -5.04 27.03
N TYR A 764 14.10 -4.97 26.06
CA TYR A 764 15.36 -5.68 26.03
C TYR A 764 16.50 -4.72 25.70
N ALA A 765 17.70 -5.05 26.14
CA ALA A 765 18.89 -4.23 25.88
C ALA A 765 20.08 -5.09 25.49
N ASP A 766 20.90 -4.58 24.57
CA ASP A 766 22.17 -5.20 24.20
C ASP A 766 23.22 -5.03 25.31
N THR A 767 24.21 -5.92 25.37
CA THR A 767 25.34 -5.88 26.31
C THR A 767 26.14 -4.57 26.26
N ASP A 768 26.25 -3.94 25.10
CA ASP A 768 27.02 -2.72 24.86
C ASP A 768 26.17 -1.45 24.76
N SER A 769 24.86 -1.56 25.02
CA SER A 769 23.95 -0.41 25.04
C SER A 769 24.10 0.44 26.32
N ARG A 770 23.47 1.62 26.34
CA ARG A 770 23.41 2.49 27.52
C ARG A 770 22.03 3.08 27.73
N GLY A 771 21.68 3.31 28.99
CA GLY A 771 20.37 3.83 29.37
C GLY A 771 20.43 4.47 30.75
N GLY A 772 19.88 5.67 30.87
CA GLY A 772 20.00 6.48 32.08
C GLY A 772 19.13 7.73 32.03
N ILE A 773 19.05 8.46 33.15
CA ILE A 773 18.20 9.66 33.24
C ILE A 773 18.77 10.79 32.37
N LEU A 774 20.08 10.96 32.37
CA LEU A 774 20.80 11.98 31.64
C LEU A 774 22.13 11.40 31.16
N GLU A 775 22.70 11.96 30.11
CA GLU A 775 24.03 11.56 29.63
C GLU A 775 25.10 11.71 30.74
N PRO A 776 26.16 10.88 30.72
CA PRO A 776 27.25 10.96 31.70
C PRO A 776 27.84 12.37 31.83
N GLU A 777 27.95 13.10 30.73
CA GLU A 777 28.49 14.47 30.71
C GLU A 777 27.61 15.43 31.50
N GLY A 778 26.31 15.46 31.22
CA GLY A 778 25.36 16.28 31.99
C GLY A 778 25.25 15.85 33.46
N THR A 779 25.37 14.55 33.76
CA THR A 779 25.32 14.05 35.15
C THR A 779 26.53 14.51 35.96
N VAL A 780 27.74 14.44 35.39
CA VAL A 780 28.98 14.89 36.04
C VAL A 780 28.94 16.39 36.35
N GLU A 781 28.45 17.21 35.41
CA GLU A 781 28.31 18.65 35.62
C GLU A 781 27.43 19.00 36.83
N ILE A 782 26.36 18.24 37.04
CA ILE A 782 25.39 18.51 38.12
C ILE A 782 25.84 17.89 39.45
N ARG A 783 26.26 16.61 39.44
CA ARG A 783 26.45 15.77 40.63
C ARG A 783 27.90 15.47 41.00
N PHE A 784 28.85 15.69 40.10
CA PHE A 784 30.28 15.45 40.35
C PHE A 784 31.10 16.71 40.04
N ARG A 785 30.72 17.81 40.68
CA ARG A 785 31.25 19.15 40.44
C ARG A 785 32.74 19.23 40.75
N LYS A 786 33.39 20.32 40.33
CA LYS A 786 34.82 20.59 40.59
C LYS A 786 35.25 20.34 42.04
N LYS A 787 34.42 20.65 43.03
CA LYS A 787 34.73 20.40 44.46
C LYS A 787 34.91 18.91 44.77
N ASP A 788 34.09 18.06 44.17
CA ASP A 788 34.13 16.61 44.41
C ASP A 788 35.26 15.96 43.59
N LEU A 789 35.53 16.47 42.38
CA LEU A 789 36.74 16.13 41.62
C LEU A 789 38.01 16.42 42.44
N VAL A 790 38.13 17.61 43.02
CA VAL A 790 39.29 17.99 43.86
C VAL A 790 39.39 17.08 45.09
N LYS A 791 38.28 16.78 45.78
CA LYS A 791 38.29 15.79 46.88
C LYS A 791 38.78 14.42 46.43
N THR A 792 38.40 13.96 45.24
CA THR A 792 38.89 12.69 44.70
C THR A 792 40.38 12.74 44.36
N MET A 793 40.89 13.86 43.83
CA MET A 793 42.32 14.06 43.61
C MET A 793 43.08 13.97 44.94
N HIS A 794 42.61 14.67 45.97
CA HIS A 794 43.19 14.64 47.31
C HIS A 794 43.17 13.23 47.93
N ARG A 795 42.16 12.41 47.59
CA ARG A 795 42.02 11.04 48.08
C ARG A 795 42.82 10.01 47.29
N ILE A 796 43.12 10.24 46.01
CA ILE A 796 43.71 9.22 45.13
C ILE A 796 45.15 9.59 44.75
N ASP A 797 45.41 10.82 44.28
CA ASP A 797 46.74 11.25 43.82
C ASP A 797 47.74 11.38 44.98
N ASN A 798 48.87 10.71 44.85
CA ASN A 798 49.90 10.66 45.91
C ASN A 798 50.59 12.01 46.11
N VAL A 799 50.79 12.82 45.05
CA VAL A 799 51.44 14.13 45.14
C VAL A 799 50.54 15.11 45.89
N CYS A 800 49.25 15.15 45.56
CA CYS A 800 48.28 15.95 46.31
C CYS A 800 48.22 15.53 47.78
N LYS A 801 48.23 14.23 48.09
CA LYS A 801 48.27 13.73 49.48
C LYS A 801 49.50 14.18 50.23
N ASP A 802 50.67 14.09 49.62
CA ASP A 802 51.93 14.43 50.27
C ASP A 802 52.04 15.94 50.50
N ILE A 803 51.58 16.76 49.55
CA ILE A 803 51.46 18.21 49.73
C ILE A 803 50.46 18.55 50.86
N LEU A 804 49.31 17.88 50.92
CA LEU A 804 48.32 18.07 52.00
C LEU A 804 48.85 17.63 53.37
N LYS A 805 49.60 16.53 53.44
CA LYS A 805 50.29 16.11 54.67
C LYS A 805 51.32 17.16 55.10
N GLN A 806 52.11 17.69 54.17
CA GLN A 806 53.07 18.74 54.46
C GLN A 806 52.36 20.01 54.95
N LEU A 807 51.28 20.44 54.30
CA LEU A 807 50.44 21.57 54.72
C LEU A 807 49.77 21.39 56.09
N SER A 808 49.56 20.14 56.53
CA SER A 808 49.00 19.81 57.84
C SER A 808 50.02 19.81 59.00
N SER A 809 51.32 19.91 58.70
CA SER A 809 52.37 19.95 59.73
C SER A 809 52.46 21.34 60.39
N THR A 810 52.72 21.40 61.71
CA THR A 810 52.76 22.65 62.50
C THR A 810 54.08 23.44 62.38
N ALA A 811 55.04 22.99 61.56
CA ALA A 811 56.41 23.49 61.51
C ALA A 811 56.77 24.19 60.17
N ILE A 812 55.82 24.94 59.57
CA ILE A 812 55.97 25.55 58.24
C ILE A 812 56.00 27.08 58.35
N THR A 813 56.90 27.75 57.64
CA THR A 813 56.89 29.22 57.52
C THR A 813 55.79 29.70 56.57
N SER A 814 55.29 30.93 56.74
CA SER A 814 54.22 31.50 55.89
C SER A 814 54.55 31.45 54.39
N GLU A 815 55.81 31.62 54.02
CA GLU A 815 56.30 31.56 52.63
C GLU A 815 56.28 30.13 52.06
N GLN A 816 56.65 29.12 52.86
CA GLN A 816 56.59 27.71 52.45
C GLN A 816 55.15 27.24 52.29
N LYS A 817 54.23 27.71 53.15
CA LYS A 817 52.80 27.42 53.03
C LYS A 817 52.22 27.95 51.72
N GLU A 818 52.52 29.20 51.37
CA GLU A 818 52.04 29.82 50.12
C GLU A 818 52.60 29.10 48.88
N ASN A 819 53.85 28.64 48.93
CA ASN A 819 54.46 27.86 47.84
C ASN A 819 53.79 26.48 47.68
N LEU A 820 53.53 25.77 48.79
CA LEU A 820 52.84 24.48 48.78
C LEU A 820 51.38 24.61 48.30
N GLU A 821 50.67 25.68 48.67
CA GLU A 821 49.33 25.97 48.17
C GLU A 821 49.33 26.24 46.65
N LYS A 822 50.33 26.98 46.13
CA LYS A 822 50.51 27.20 44.69
C LYS A 822 50.81 25.90 43.94
N GLN A 823 51.67 25.05 44.49
CA GLN A 823 51.99 23.74 43.91
C GLN A 823 50.77 22.81 43.90
N LEU A 824 49.96 22.82 44.96
CA LEU A 824 48.71 22.07 45.02
C LEU A 824 47.73 22.53 43.94
N GLN A 825 47.51 23.84 43.81
CA GLN A 825 46.61 24.40 42.80
C GLN A 825 47.07 24.09 41.38
N GLN A 826 48.38 24.19 41.09
CA GLN A 826 48.94 23.81 39.78
C GLN A 826 48.72 22.32 39.49
N ARG A 827 48.93 21.45 40.48
CA ARG A 827 48.70 20.01 40.34
C ARG A 827 47.22 19.70 40.11
N GLU A 828 46.32 20.29 40.89
CA GLU A 828 44.86 20.16 40.71
C GLU A 828 44.41 20.57 39.31
N GLN A 829 44.91 21.71 38.81
CA GLN A 829 44.58 22.20 37.47
C GLN A 829 45.08 21.26 36.37
N SER A 830 46.28 20.68 36.54
CA SER A 830 46.84 19.70 35.60
C SER A 830 46.05 18.37 35.58
N LEU A 831 45.50 17.96 36.73
CA LEU A 831 44.77 16.70 36.89
C LEU A 831 43.29 16.81 36.54
N LEU A 832 42.75 18.02 36.46
CA LEU A 832 41.32 18.24 36.24
C LEU A 832 40.78 17.54 34.98
N PRO A 833 41.44 17.57 33.80
CA PRO A 833 40.91 16.91 32.61
C PRO A 833 40.79 15.39 32.76
N ILE A 834 41.80 14.73 33.35
CA ILE A 834 41.78 13.27 33.51
C ILE A 834 40.79 12.84 34.59
N TYR A 835 40.68 13.57 35.71
CA TYR A 835 39.68 13.26 36.74
C TYR A 835 38.26 13.54 36.26
N HIS A 836 38.07 14.50 35.34
CA HIS A 836 36.79 14.66 34.66
C HIS A 836 36.44 13.41 33.84
N GLN A 837 37.37 12.86 33.06
CA GLN A 837 37.15 11.61 32.32
C GLN A 837 36.89 10.41 33.25
N VAL A 838 37.56 10.35 34.40
CA VAL A 838 37.28 9.34 35.45
C VAL A 838 35.86 9.50 35.98
N ALA A 839 35.40 10.73 36.21
CA ALA A 839 34.03 10.99 36.63
C ALA A 839 33.00 10.61 35.56
N LEU A 840 33.29 10.86 34.28
CA LEU A 840 32.45 10.43 33.16
C LEU A 840 32.34 8.90 33.13
N THR A 841 33.46 8.19 33.28
CA THR A 841 33.47 6.72 33.34
C THR A 841 32.69 6.21 34.55
N PHE A 842 32.87 6.84 35.70
CA PHE A 842 32.12 6.51 36.92
C PHE A 842 30.61 6.73 36.73
N SER A 843 30.21 7.78 36.04
CA SER A 843 28.81 8.03 35.70
C SER A 843 28.28 7.00 34.70
N ASP A 844 29.02 6.68 33.63
CA ASP A 844 28.64 5.68 32.61
C ASP A 844 28.41 4.28 33.21
N LEU A 845 29.13 3.92 34.28
CA LEU A 845 28.92 2.63 34.98
C LEU A 845 27.50 2.49 35.58
N HIS A 846 26.81 3.60 35.86
CA HIS A 846 25.42 3.60 36.32
C HIS A 846 24.43 3.39 35.18
N ASP A 847 24.87 3.57 33.94
CA ASP A 847 24.03 3.51 32.74
C ASP A 847 24.13 2.16 32.02
N THR A 848 24.72 1.16 32.67
CA THR A 848 25.00 -0.15 32.09
C THR A 848 23.74 -1.03 32.01
N PRO A 849 23.63 -1.92 31.02
CA PRO A 849 22.47 -2.82 30.87
C PRO A 849 22.26 -3.72 32.08
N ARG A 850 23.35 -4.14 32.75
CA ARG A 850 23.27 -4.90 34.00
C ARG A 850 22.58 -4.11 35.10
N HIS A 851 22.86 -2.81 35.21
CA HIS A 851 22.16 -1.95 36.15
C HIS A 851 20.66 -1.89 35.84
N MET A 852 20.28 -1.76 34.56
CA MET A 852 18.87 -1.74 34.14
C MET A 852 18.14 -3.02 34.53
N MET A 853 18.76 -4.18 34.29
CA MET A 853 18.18 -5.49 34.59
C MET A 853 18.06 -5.72 36.10
N ASP A 854 19.10 -5.40 36.89
CA ASP A 854 19.05 -5.55 38.36
C ASP A 854 18.04 -4.58 39.02
N LYS A 855 17.66 -3.50 38.31
CA LYS A 855 16.58 -2.58 38.69
C LYS A 855 15.20 -2.99 38.17
N GLY A 856 15.10 -4.05 37.37
CA GLY A 856 13.84 -4.53 36.79
C GLY A 856 13.29 -3.60 35.70
N ALA A 857 14.12 -2.76 35.08
CA ALA A 857 13.69 -1.84 34.02
C ALA A 857 13.61 -2.52 32.64
N ILE A 858 14.28 -3.66 32.47
CA ILE A 858 14.28 -4.50 31.27
C ILE A 858 14.10 -5.96 31.68
N GLN A 859 13.56 -6.78 30.77
CA GLN A 859 13.34 -8.21 30.99
C GLN A 859 14.65 -9.01 30.95
N GLU A 860 15.49 -8.76 29.93
CA GLU A 860 16.71 -9.52 29.70
C GLU A 860 17.76 -8.71 28.92
N ILE A 861 19.03 -9.06 29.09
CA ILE A 861 20.14 -8.55 28.29
C ILE A 861 20.43 -9.54 27.17
N ILE A 862 20.18 -9.14 25.92
CA ILE A 862 20.28 -10.02 24.75
C ILE A 862 21.46 -9.56 23.88
N PRO A 863 22.48 -10.41 23.61
CA PRO A 863 23.56 -10.07 22.69
C PRO A 863 23.06 -9.95 21.25
N TRP A 864 23.47 -8.90 20.55
CA TRP A 864 23.04 -8.62 19.17
C TRP A 864 23.21 -9.76 18.18
N THR A 865 24.34 -10.47 18.24
CA THR A 865 24.63 -11.59 17.33
C THR A 865 23.56 -12.68 17.37
N LYS A 866 22.97 -12.93 18.55
CA LYS A 866 21.91 -13.94 18.77
C LYS A 866 20.50 -13.36 18.88
N SER A 867 20.37 -12.03 18.72
CA SER A 867 19.10 -11.32 18.91
C SER A 867 17.98 -11.83 18.00
N ARG A 868 18.29 -12.13 16.72
CA ARG A 868 17.33 -12.68 15.75
C ARG A 868 16.64 -13.94 16.27
N ILE A 869 17.45 -14.92 16.70
CA ILE A 869 16.97 -16.24 17.16
C ILE A 869 16.11 -16.07 18.42
N LEU A 870 16.63 -15.34 19.42
CA LEU A 870 15.98 -15.21 20.72
C LEU A 870 14.67 -14.43 20.62
N LEU A 871 14.67 -13.31 19.90
CA LEU A 871 13.48 -12.48 19.73
C LEU A 871 12.46 -13.13 18.79
N TYR A 872 12.87 -13.95 17.82
CA TYR A 872 11.94 -14.73 17.01
C TYR A 872 11.10 -15.68 17.87
N TRP A 873 11.76 -16.54 18.66
CA TRP A 873 11.05 -17.53 19.48
C TRP A 873 10.21 -16.85 20.56
N ARG A 874 10.71 -15.76 21.14
CA ARG A 874 9.92 -14.95 22.09
C ARG A 874 8.68 -14.37 21.44
N LEU A 875 8.82 -13.72 20.28
CA LEU A 875 7.70 -13.13 19.57
C LEU A 875 6.66 -14.20 19.16
N ARG A 876 7.13 -15.33 18.63
CA ARG A 876 6.26 -16.46 18.26
C ARG A 876 5.49 -16.99 19.46
N ARG A 877 6.15 -17.14 20.62
CA ARG A 877 5.51 -17.52 21.88
C ARG A 877 4.42 -16.53 22.28
N LEU A 878 4.74 -15.24 22.32
CA LEU A 878 3.78 -14.20 22.71
C LEU A 878 2.55 -14.17 21.81
N LEU A 879 2.71 -14.34 20.49
CA LEU A 879 1.60 -14.42 19.55
C LEU A 879 0.67 -15.61 19.85
N LEU A 880 1.23 -16.79 20.08
CA LEU A 880 0.45 -18.00 20.39
C LEU A 880 -0.20 -17.93 21.78
N GLN A 881 0.52 -17.43 22.79
CA GLN A 881 -0.02 -17.22 24.13
C GLN A 881 -1.18 -16.23 24.09
N ASN A 882 -1.02 -15.07 23.44
CA ASN A 882 -2.07 -14.05 23.36
C ASN A 882 -3.32 -14.55 22.63
N ARG A 883 -3.16 -15.40 21.61
CA ARG A 883 -4.29 -16.08 20.97
C ARG A 883 -5.08 -16.92 21.96
N ILE A 884 -4.41 -17.79 22.71
CA ILE A 884 -5.08 -18.67 23.67
C ILE A 884 -5.68 -17.86 24.83
N LYS A 885 -4.98 -16.82 25.31
CA LYS A 885 -5.53 -15.89 26.29
C LYS A 885 -6.80 -15.22 25.78
N ALA A 886 -6.82 -14.77 24.52
CA ALA A 886 -8.01 -14.19 23.92
C ALA A 886 -9.17 -15.21 23.91
N ASP A 887 -8.90 -16.48 23.58
CA ASP A 887 -9.90 -17.55 23.66
C ASP A 887 -10.40 -17.76 25.10
N ILE A 888 -9.52 -17.82 26.10
CA ILE A 888 -9.90 -17.96 27.52
C ILE A 888 -10.75 -16.77 28.00
N LEU A 889 -10.31 -15.55 27.70
CA LEU A 889 -10.98 -14.32 28.11
C LEU A 889 -12.32 -14.12 27.39
N SER A 890 -12.47 -14.61 26.16
CA SER A 890 -13.75 -14.62 25.45
C SER A 890 -14.80 -15.48 26.16
N VAL A 891 -14.36 -16.56 26.82
CA VAL A 891 -15.22 -17.51 27.55
C VAL A 891 -15.53 -17.00 28.95
N LYS A 892 -14.51 -16.51 29.66
CA LYS A 892 -14.64 -15.99 31.02
C LYS A 892 -14.01 -14.60 31.14
N PRO A 893 -14.75 -13.54 30.78
CA PRO A 893 -14.24 -12.16 30.80
C PRO A 893 -13.88 -11.64 32.20
N SER A 894 -14.26 -12.36 33.26
CA SER A 894 -13.96 -11.98 34.65
C SER A 894 -12.54 -12.31 35.10
N LEU A 895 -11.79 -13.10 34.33
CA LEU A 895 -10.40 -13.44 34.64
C LEU A 895 -9.46 -12.27 34.29
N SER A 896 -8.44 -12.07 35.12
CA SER A 896 -7.34 -11.16 34.81
C SER A 896 -6.32 -11.79 33.85
N ASP A 897 -5.52 -10.96 33.19
CA ASP A 897 -4.51 -11.45 32.23
C ASP A 897 -3.46 -12.34 32.90
N GLY A 898 -2.99 -11.95 34.09
CA GLY A 898 -2.02 -12.73 34.87
C GLY A 898 -2.57 -14.07 35.38
N GLU A 899 -3.87 -14.17 35.66
CA GLU A 899 -4.51 -15.45 35.96
C GLU A 899 -4.55 -16.35 34.72
N ALA A 900 -4.81 -15.79 33.53
CA ALA A 900 -4.77 -16.55 32.28
C ALA A 900 -3.35 -17.06 31.97
N ASP A 901 -2.31 -16.26 32.21
CA ASP A 901 -0.91 -16.71 32.13
C ASP A 901 -0.61 -17.87 33.08
N SER A 902 -0.99 -17.71 34.35
CA SER A 902 -0.77 -18.74 35.38
C SER A 902 -1.51 -20.03 35.05
N MET A 903 -2.70 -19.94 34.44
CA MET A 903 -3.45 -21.10 33.95
C MET A 903 -2.73 -21.82 32.81
N LEU A 904 -2.14 -21.08 31.86
CA LEU A 904 -1.39 -21.66 30.76
C LEU A 904 -0.12 -22.36 31.25
N GLU A 905 0.62 -21.72 32.16
CA GLU A 905 1.78 -22.36 32.80
C GLU A 905 1.36 -23.64 33.54
N ARG A 906 0.25 -23.59 34.28
CA ARG A 906 -0.27 -24.78 34.98
C ARG A 906 -0.60 -25.90 34.00
N TRP A 907 -1.28 -25.62 32.89
CA TRP A 907 -1.61 -26.63 31.88
C TRP A 907 -0.37 -27.24 31.24
N PHE A 908 0.66 -26.43 30.98
CA PHE A 908 1.95 -26.92 30.50
C PHE A 908 2.61 -27.89 31.49
N VAL A 909 2.61 -27.53 32.78
CA VAL A 909 3.18 -28.34 33.87
C VAL A 909 2.37 -29.61 34.13
N GLU A 910 1.04 -29.57 34.00
CA GLU A 910 0.18 -30.75 34.12
C GLU A 910 0.49 -31.81 33.05
N GLU A 911 0.84 -31.39 31.84
CA GLU A 911 1.16 -32.29 30.73
C GLU A 911 2.61 -32.83 30.80
N HIS A 912 3.60 -31.96 31.01
CA HIS A 912 5.02 -32.33 30.99
C HIS A 912 5.54 -32.82 32.35
N GLY A 913 4.75 -32.65 33.41
CA GLY A 913 5.09 -32.96 34.79
C GLY A 913 5.92 -31.86 35.47
N ALA A 914 5.81 -31.77 36.80
CA ALA A 914 6.49 -30.75 37.62
C ALA A 914 8.03 -30.75 37.50
N VAL A 915 8.63 -31.88 37.12
CA VAL A 915 10.09 -31.99 36.91
C VAL A 915 10.55 -31.12 35.73
N ASN A 916 9.69 -30.92 34.74
CA ASN A 916 9.99 -30.20 33.51
C ASN A 916 9.50 -28.73 33.53
N GLN A 917 9.11 -28.19 34.69
CA GLN A 917 8.61 -26.81 34.79
C GLN A 917 9.62 -25.78 34.27
N TYR A 918 10.93 -26.01 34.43
CA TYR A 918 11.98 -25.11 33.94
C TYR A 918 11.96 -24.92 32.42
N LEU A 919 11.36 -25.85 31.66
CA LEU A 919 11.21 -25.73 30.20
C LEU A 919 10.20 -24.64 29.82
N TRP A 920 9.38 -24.16 30.76
CA TRP A 920 8.50 -23.01 30.53
C TRP A 920 9.29 -21.73 30.23
N ASP A 921 10.50 -21.60 30.74
CA ASP A 921 11.35 -20.44 30.44
C ASP A 921 12.00 -20.54 29.05
N ASP A 922 12.08 -21.74 28.46
CA ASP A 922 12.57 -21.93 27.10
C ASP A 922 11.48 -21.62 26.05
N ASN A 923 11.63 -20.50 25.35
CA ASN A 923 10.66 -20.04 24.36
C ASN A 923 10.43 -21.06 23.24
N LYS A 924 11.46 -21.79 22.79
CA LYS A 924 11.31 -22.74 21.68
C LYS A 924 10.44 -23.93 22.10
N THR A 925 10.77 -24.56 23.22
CA THR A 925 10.00 -25.70 23.74
C THR A 925 8.52 -25.35 23.96
N VAL A 926 8.22 -24.17 24.50
CA VAL A 926 6.84 -23.71 24.70
C VAL A 926 6.13 -23.47 23.36
N VAL A 927 6.80 -22.88 22.36
CA VAL A 927 6.22 -22.68 21.02
C VAL A 927 5.92 -24.00 20.34
N ASP A 928 6.83 -24.96 20.41
CA ASP A 928 6.65 -26.30 19.83
C ASP A 928 5.42 -26.98 20.46
N TRP A 929 5.29 -26.92 21.79
CA TRP A 929 4.11 -27.41 22.49
C TRP A 929 2.82 -26.68 22.07
N LEU A 930 2.80 -25.35 22.11
CA LEU A 930 1.61 -24.56 21.76
C LEU A 930 1.15 -24.80 20.33
N THR A 931 2.10 -24.96 19.40
CA THR A 931 1.80 -25.22 17.98
C THR A 931 1.11 -26.58 17.82
N VAL A 932 1.60 -27.61 18.52
CA VAL A 932 0.96 -28.94 18.54
C VAL A 932 -0.43 -28.88 19.17
N GLN A 933 -0.60 -28.18 20.29
CA GLN A 933 -1.89 -28.11 20.98
C GLN A 933 -2.97 -27.34 20.20
N LEU A 934 -2.57 -26.42 19.33
CA LEU A 934 -3.49 -25.64 18.48
C LEU A 934 -3.80 -26.33 17.14
N ASP A 935 -3.14 -27.44 16.82
CA ASP A 935 -3.39 -28.17 15.59
C ASP A 935 -4.70 -28.96 15.69
N SER A 936 -5.70 -28.51 14.93
CA SER A 936 -7.03 -29.14 14.85
C SER A 936 -7.04 -30.55 14.25
N THR A 937 -5.94 -31.01 13.65
CA THR A 937 -5.85 -32.35 13.04
C THR A 937 -5.50 -33.46 14.03
N LEU A 938 -5.06 -33.12 15.24
CA LEU A 938 -4.77 -34.08 16.31
C LEU A 938 -6.06 -34.59 16.96
N GLU A 939 -6.08 -35.89 17.29
CA GLU A 939 -7.22 -36.54 17.95
C GLU A 939 -7.48 -36.02 19.38
N ARG A 940 -6.47 -35.42 20.04
CA ARG A 940 -6.59 -34.93 21.41
C ARG A 940 -5.70 -33.73 21.69
N SER A 941 -6.31 -32.58 21.98
CA SER A 941 -5.62 -31.36 22.45
C SER A 941 -6.09 -31.03 23.86
N GLN A 942 -5.16 -30.98 24.81
CA GLN A 942 -5.48 -30.69 26.21
C GLN A 942 -5.92 -29.23 26.38
N ILE A 943 -5.33 -28.30 25.63
CA ILE A 943 -5.72 -26.87 25.69
C ILE A 943 -7.15 -26.68 25.17
N LEU A 944 -7.49 -27.27 24.02
CA LEU A 944 -8.83 -27.13 23.45
C LEU A 944 -9.89 -27.82 24.34
N GLU A 945 -9.59 -29.02 24.86
CA GLU A 945 -10.45 -29.70 25.84
C GLU A 945 -10.67 -28.85 27.10
N ASN A 946 -9.61 -28.24 27.63
CA ASN A 946 -9.68 -27.39 28.81
C ASN A 946 -10.51 -26.12 28.56
N ILE A 947 -10.34 -25.48 27.40
CA ILE A 947 -11.16 -24.32 27.00
C ILE A 947 -12.63 -24.73 26.87
N ASP A 948 -12.94 -25.91 26.31
CA ASP A 948 -14.31 -26.42 26.24
C ASP A 948 -14.89 -26.73 27.63
N CYS A 949 -14.09 -27.24 28.55
CA CYS A 949 -14.50 -27.40 29.95
C CYS A 949 -14.79 -26.06 30.61
N LEU A 950 -13.95 -25.04 30.37
CA LEU A 950 -14.20 -23.67 30.83
C LEU A 950 -15.48 -23.08 30.23
N ARG A 951 -15.77 -23.34 28.95
CA ARG A 951 -17.03 -22.92 28.30
C ARG A 951 -18.24 -23.52 28.98
N ARG A 952 -18.19 -24.81 29.30
CA ARG A 952 -19.26 -25.50 30.03
C ARG A 952 -19.46 -24.91 31.43
N ASP A 953 -18.39 -24.70 32.19
CA ASP A 953 -18.47 -24.12 33.53
C ASP A 953 -18.97 -22.66 33.52
N ALA A 954 -18.53 -21.87 32.54
CA ALA A 954 -19.01 -20.51 32.33
C ALA A 954 -20.52 -20.47 32.01
N ALA A 955 -21.00 -21.35 31.12
CA ALA A 955 -22.42 -21.46 30.81
C ALA A 955 -23.25 -21.88 32.03
N ILE A 956 -22.79 -22.86 32.81
CA ILE A 956 -23.44 -23.28 34.05
C ILE A 956 -23.49 -22.13 35.05
N SER A 957 -22.39 -21.38 35.20
CA SER A 957 -22.31 -20.23 36.10
C SER A 957 -23.24 -19.09 35.67
N GLN A 958 -23.37 -18.83 34.37
CA GLN A 958 -24.34 -17.86 33.83
C GLN A 958 -25.78 -18.29 34.10
N ILE A 959 -26.12 -19.58 33.86
CA ILE A 959 -27.45 -20.12 34.17
C ILE A 959 -27.75 -19.98 35.67
N ARG A 960 -26.79 -20.32 36.54
CA ARG A 960 -26.94 -20.15 38.00
C ARG A 960 -27.16 -18.68 38.38
N SER A 961 -26.44 -17.75 37.77
CA SER A 961 -26.61 -16.31 38.00
C SER A 961 -27.99 -15.81 37.54
N LEU A 962 -28.45 -16.27 36.37
CA LEU A 962 -29.79 -15.96 35.85
C LEU A 962 -30.90 -16.51 36.76
N LEU A 963 -30.79 -17.76 37.20
CA LEU A 963 -31.75 -18.37 38.13
C LEU A 963 -31.72 -17.71 39.52
N LYS A 964 -30.55 -17.24 39.98
CA LYS A 964 -30.43 -16.51 41.25
C LYS A 964 -31.02 -15.10 41.18
N SER A 965 -30.91 -14.43 40.02
CA SER A 965 -31.50 -13.10 39.81
C SER A 965 -33.01 -13.14 39.58
N HIS A 966 -33.52 -14.23 38.99
CA HIS A 966 -34.95 -14.42 38.67
C HIS A 966 -35.43 -15.81 39.14
N PRO A 967 -35.57 -16.03 40.46
CA PRO A 967 -35.92 -17.36 41.00
C PRO A 967 -37.29 -17.85 40.56
N ASP A 968 -38.22 -16.95 40.24
CA ASP A 968 -39.59 -17.28 39.84
C ASP A 968 -39.65 -18.06 38.50
N ILE A 969 -38.66 -17.88 37.63
CA ILE A 969 -38.58 -18.51 36.29
C ILE A 969 -37.95 -19.91 36.37
N ALA A 970 -37.44 -20.32 37.55
CA ALA A 970 -36.73 -21.59 37.70
C ALA A 970 -37.61 -22.81 37.36
N MET A 971 -38.84 -22.83 37.84
CA MET A 971 -39.78 -23.94 37.57
C MET A 971 -40.20 -23.99 36.10
N ASP A 972 -40.50 -22.85 35.48
CA ASP A 972 -40.85 -22.76 34.06
C ASP A 972 -39.68 -23.20 33.17
N SER A 973 -38.45 -22.85 33.55
CA SER A 973 -37.22 -23.27 32.86
C SER A 973 -37.04 -24.79 32.93
N VAL A 974 -37.26 -25.39 34.10
CA VAL A 974 -37.20 -26.85 34.30
C VAL A 974 -38.25 -27.55 33.44
N VAL A 975 -39.48 -27.03 33.37
CA VAL A 975 -40.54 -27.59 32.52
C VAL A 975 -40.12 -27.58 31.05
N HIS A 976 -39.55 -26.49 30.56
CA HIS A 976 -39.15 -26.39 29.16
C HIS A 976 -37.94 -27.28 28.83
N ILE A 977 -37.00 -27.42 29.76
CA ILE A 977 -35.86 -28.36 29.65
C ILE A 977 -36.37 -29.81 29.57
N ILE A 978 -37.30 -30.22 30.45
CA ILE A 978 -37.88 -31.57 30.47
C ILE A 978 -38.67 -31.88 29.20
N GLN A 979 -39.37 -30.89 28.63
CA GLN A 979 -40.10 -31.04 27.36
C GLN A 979 -39.17 -31.42 26.20
N ASN A 980 -37.97 -30.85 26.14
CA ASN A 980 -37.00 -31.11 25.07
C ASN A 980 -36.13 -32.37 25.30
N MET A 981 -36.19 -32.98 26.48
CA MET A 981 -35.47 -34.24 26.78
C MET A 981 -36.14 -35.46 26.13
N ASN A 982 -35.33 -36.42 25.70
CA ASN A 982 -35.81 -37.72 25.22
C ASN A 982 -36.24 -38.64 26.39
N ALA A 983 -36.93 -39.75 26.10
CA ALA A 983 -37.48 -40.64 27.13
C ALA A 983 -36.41 -41.22 28.08
N GLN A 984 -35.19 -41.44 27.58
CA GLN A 984 -34.07 -41.95 28.37
C GLN A 984 -33.52 -40.89 29.33
N GLN A 985 -33.27 -39.68 28.83
CA GLN A 985 -32.87 -38.53 29.64
C GLN A 985 -33.89 -38.20 30.74
N ARG A 986 -35.19 -38.28 30.44
CA ARG A 986 -36.25 -38.08 31.45
C ARG A 986 -36.19 -39.15 32.54
N THR A 987 -35.91 -40.39 32.16
CA THR A 987 -35.79 -41.50 33.11
C THR A 987 -34.56 -41.32 34.00
N ASP A 988 -33.43 -40.90 33.43
CA ASP A 988 -32.19 -40.64 34.17
C ASP A 988 -32.33 -39.46 35.15
N VAL A 989 -33.00 -38.37 34.72
CA VAL A 989 -33.32 -37.24 35.59
C VAL A 989 -34.24 -37.66 36.73
N LEU A 990 -35.30 -38.44 36.45
CA LEU A 990 -36.19 -38.97 37.49
C LEU A 990 -35.46 -39.88 38.49
N ASN A 991 -34.54 -40.72 38.01
CA ASN A 991 -33.72 -41.58 38.87
C ASN A 991 -32.76 -40.75 39.73
N THR A 992 -32.18 -39.69 39.17
CA THR A 992 -31.28 -38.77 39.89
C THR A 992 -32.05 -37.98 40.96
N ILE A 993 -33.24 -37.46 40.64
CA ILE A 993 -34.12 -36.78 41.61
C ILE A 993 -34.52 -37.75 42.73
N ARG A 994 -34.92 -38.99 42.39
CA ARG A 994 -35.22 -40.03 43.39
C ARG A 994 -34.04 -40.33 44.30
N ALA A 995 -32.82 -40.39 43.75
CA ALA A 995 -31.60 -40.58 44.52
C ALA A 995 -31.33 -39.42 45.49
N PHE A 996 -31.56 -38.17 45.06
CA PHE A 996 -31.46 -36.98 45.90
C PHE A 996 -32.53 -36.96 47.02
N ASP A 997 -33.78 -37.35 46.73
CA ASP A 997 -34.84 -37.45 47.74
C ASP A 997 -34.50 -38.48 48.83
N THR A 998 -33.87 -39.62 48.48
CA THR A 998 -33.34 -40.59 49.46
C THR A 998 -32.16 -40.06 50.30
N GLN A 999 -31.41 -39.06 49.82
CA GLN A 999 -30.36 -38.42 50.61
C GLN A 999 -30.91 -37.37 51.57
N LEU A 1000 -31.91 -36.59 51.15
CA LEU A 1000 -32.58 -35.59 52.00
C LEU A 1000 -33.41 -36.23 53.12
N THR A 1001 -34.01 -37.40 52.89
CA THR A 1001 -34.74 -38.15 53.93
C THR A 1001 -33.84 -38.81 54.98
N ASN A 1002 -32.55 -38.99 54.70
CA ASN A 1002 -31.57 -39.52 55.65
C ASN A 1002 -30.88 -38.44 56.51
N SER A 1003 -31.06 -37.15 56.20
CA SER A 1003 -30.50 -36.04 57.01
C SER A 1003 -31.39 -35.58 58.18
N ASP A 1004 -32.61 -36.12 58.31
CA ASP A 1004 -33.55 -35.82 59.41
C ASP A 1004 -33.62 -36.95 60.47
N LEU A 1005 -32.46 -37.38 60.99
CA LEU A 1005 -32.38 -38.21 62.20
C LEU A 1005 -31.75 -37.39 63.36
N PRO A 1006 -32.31 -37.46 64.59
CA PRO A 1006 -31.83 -36.62 65.69
C PRO A 1006 -30.43 -37.03 66.16
N LEU A 1007 -29.56 -36.03 66.30
CA LEU A 1007 -28.30 -36.11 67.05
C LEU A 1007 -28.58 -36.43 68.52
N ASP A 1008 -28.39 -37.69 68.90
CA ASP A 1008 -28.07 -38.07 70.27
C ASP A 1008 -26.88 -39.05 70.28
N ALA A 1009 -25.88 -38.68 71.10
CA ALA A 1009 -24.75 -39.47 71.61
C ALA A 1009 -23.70 -40.02 70.61
N ASN A 1010 -22.62 -39.26 70.39
CA ASN A 1010 -21.31 -39.56 71.02
C ASN A 1010 -20.20 -38.60 70.54
N ASN A 1011 -19.67 -37.84 71.49
CA ASN A 1011 -18.29 -37.34 71.49
C ASN A 1011 -17.32 -38.54 71.42
N GLU A 1012 -16.30 -38.49 70.56
CA GLU A 1012 -14.87 -38.57 70.94
C GLU A 1012 -13.92 -38.76 69.73
N LEU A 1013 -12.82 -37.99 69.75
CA LEU A 1013 -11.45 -38.23 69.21
C LEU A 1013 -11.24 -38.09 67.68
N ILE A 1014 -10.53 -37.07 67.14
CA ILE A 1014 -9.09 -36.69 67.22
C ILE A 1014 -8.15 -37.57 66.34
N ASN A 1015 -7.40 -36.89 65.45
CA ASN A 1015 -6.23 -37.28 64.63
C ASN A 1015 -6.50 -38.24 63.45
N THR A 1016 -6.04 -38.00 62.23
CA THR A 1016 -4.78 -37.39 61.70
C THR A 1016 -5.01 -36.68 60.37
#